data_AF-W9ZZ14-F1
#
_entry.id   AF-W9ZZ14-F1
#
_cell.length_a   1.000
_cell.length_b   1.000
_cell.length_c   1.000
_cell.angle_alpha   90.00
_cell.angle_beta   90.00
_cell.angle_gamma   90.00
#
_symmetry.space_group_name_H-M   'P 1'
#
loop_
_entity.id
_entity.type
_entity.pdbx_description
1 polymer ?
#
loop_
_entity_poly.entity_id
_entity_poly.type
_entity_poly.pdbx_seq_one_letter_code
_entity_poly.pdbx_strand_id
1 'polypeptide(L)'
;MILGEATSLRAIIDSIGESSATSLVPNLHEKNGPIKSCHSCLASLEALLPPTMDQYQTDKRHKIALADLAWPLKQSKVRKLLAEISHHKATLLLAMSGDMSRELKEIRMGIERLQGTMSESEIREIIRWLERTNPSSLHNIAFNKHEPLTTAWVTNSSQWKAWLSLTSETRLIWIHGLPGSGKTVLASYVIEELEMLCKPANGSVCSYYYCHYSHNQDETVPFLSWIIGHVCRQISWIPSELKRLHDHGCEPTTTELEEILEIVVNKLDVLYIIIDALDESTPREDLLLLIQTITVDKRFEKIRILATSRQYFDIEQSLTQISTSISMSNPMVDADIRRFVHSRLRSSNRLKRWHVRFNEIEEVLASMAQGMFRWADCQIQAIERLRDQSKLQQLLSNLPKDLSVTYVRIFEAIPEEDRPLVRCILTWIIGHSQAAWVYHVGVNANLLLSAVTYEHFGSETRGQKSVIDLEYLKEICSCLITVRYVPGDIFDSWLEESPGLQATEATDGEDLYVSLAHYTVLEFLVSPHVFQPNFDFFAMSPELIRLRFAKSVLKQALAADPMGTSTDWIHDREAYCLTLGCALYLYDILAETDLQDLFMRYINPSSPHYSRFEAIQSRIVQGDEGSRCYFLRHIPARIHCSTTEDTCSGTAATLMNILLLWSGSMHKELMPMIRRLLAGRQIQELLDTKVTVTFIEESEEELEEAGNGLCENTLDGAVWEIVQSRQIFLDDEELSHSFHMLGRQLG
;
A
#
# COMPACT_ATOMS: atom_id res chain seq x y z
N MET A 1 2.18 -32.25 70.77
CA MET A 1 3.22 -31.47 70.07
C MET A 1 4.27 -32.36 69.40
N ILE A 2 5.05 -33.16 70.14
CA ILE A 2 6.07 -34.07 69.59
C ILE A 2 5.50 -35.02 68.52
N LEU A 3 4.40 -35.71 68.84
CA LEU A 3 3.75 -36.64 67.91
C LEU A 3 3.21 -35.94 66.65
N GLY A 4 2.80 -34.67 66.77
CA GLY A 4 2.23 -33.89 65.66
C GLY A 4 3.28 -33.39 64.66
N GLU A 5 4.48 -33.02 65.13
CA GLU A 5 5.59 -32.68 64.22
C GLU A 5 6.12 -33.92 63.49
N ALA A 6 6.19 -35.05 64.18
CA ALA A 6 6.63 -36.31 63.60
C ALA A 6 5.65 -36.83 62.52
N THR A 7 4.34 -36.80 62.78
CA THR A 7 3.32 -37.20 61.79
C THR A 7 3.28 -36.25 60.61
N SER A 8 3.42 -34.94 60.83
CA SER A 8 3.45 -33.94 59.77
C SER A 8 4.68 -34.08 58.86
N LEU A 9 5.86 -34.33 59.42
CA LEU A 9 7.07 -34.59 58.61
C LEU A 9 6.94 -35.90 57.83
N ARG A 10 6.33 -36.95 58.41
CA ARG A 10 6.09 -38.24 57.73
C ARG A 10 5.18 -38.06 56.51
N ALA A 11 4.08 -37.33 56.66
CA ALA A 11 3.17 -37.02 55.56
C ALA A 11 3.84 -36.22 54.42
N ILE A 12 4.75 -35.30 54.76
CA ILE A 12 5.53 -34.54 53.75
C ILE A 12 6.49 -35.47 53.00
N ILE A 13 7.15 -36.38 53.70
CA ILE A 13 8.07 -37.36 53.07
C ILE A 13 7.29 -38.32 52.16
N ASP A 14 6.14 -38.82 52.60
CA ASP A 14 5.31 -39.74 51.83
C ASP A 14 4.78 -39.06 50.54
N SER A 15 4.35 -37.79 50.64
CA SER A 15 3.93 -36.99 49.47
C SER A 15 5.06 -36.75 48.46
N ILE A 16 6.31 -36.65 48.92
CA ILE A 16 7.48 -36.52 48.05
C ILE A 16 7.86 -37.87 47.42
N GLY A 17 7.64 -38.99 48.12
CA GLY A 17 7.89 -40.34 47.60
C GLY A 17 7.02 -40.70 46.39
N GLU A 18 5.81 -40.13 46.29
CA GLU A 18 4.92 -40.27 45.12
C GLU A 18 5.28 -39.32 43.96
N SER A 19 5.93 -38.18 44.24
CA SER A 19 6.35 -37.18 43.27
C SER A 19 7.85 -37.31 42.95
N SER A 20 8.19 -38.12 41.96
CA SER A 20 9.58 -38.55 41.68
C SER A 20 10.60 -37.47 41.23
N ALA A 21 10.29 -36.17 41.26
CA ALA A 21 11.25 -35.15 40.82
C ALA A 21 11.07 -33.80 41.53
N THR A 22 11.77 -33.59 42.65
CA THR A 22 12.08 -32.22 43.11
C THR A 22 13.44 -31.84 42.56
N SER A 23 13.47 -30.83 41.69
CA SER A 23 14.65 -30.46 40.92
C SER A 23 15.54 -29.43 41.63
N LEU A 24 14.99 -28.75 42.64
CA LEU A 24 15.66 -27.70 43.42
C LEU A 24 16.56 -28.25 44.53
N VAL A 25 16.41 -29.51 44.93
CA VAL A 25 17.31 -30.18 45.89
C VAL A 25 17.94 -31.38 45.21
N PRO A 26 19.06 -31.20 44.48
CA PRO A 26 19.80 -32.34 43.97
C PRO A 26 20.15 -33.25 45.15
N ASN A 27 20.01 -34.55 44.94
CA ASN A 27 20.40 -35.60 45.90
C ASN A 27 19.44 -35.83 47.08
N LEU A 28 18.16 -35.44 46.95
CA LEU A 28 17.12 -35.65 47.97
C LEU A 28 17.04 -37.10 48.50
N HIS A 29 17.25 -38.07 47.60
CA HIS A 29 17.18 -39.52 47.83
C HIS A 29 18.55 -40.21 47.94
N GLU A 30 19.66 -39.47 47.97
CA GLU A 30 20.99 -40.09 48.06
C GLU A 30 21.19 -40.86 49.37
N LYS A 31 22.20 -41.74 49.39
CA LYS A 31 22.49 -42.64 50.50
C LYS A 31 22.75 -41.93 51.85
N ASN A 32 22.99 -40.61 51.86
CA ASN A 32 23.08 -39.71 53.02
C ASN A 32 22.24 -38.43 52.85
N GLY A 33 21.20 -38.46 52.01
CA GLY A 33 20.39 -37.30 51.66
C GLY A 33 19.41 -36.86 52.76
N PRO A 34 18.77 -35.69 52.59
CA PRO A 34 17.83 -35.10 53.55
C PRO A 34 16.70 -36.03 53.99
N ILE A 35 16.14 -36.84 53.09
CA ILE A 35 15.05 -37.79 53.42
C ILE A 35 15.54 -38.86 54.41
N LYS A 36 16.76 -39.39 54.21
CA LYS A 36 17.33 -40.38 55.13
C LYS A 36 17.65 -39.77 56.50
N SER A 37 18.11 -38.51 56.53
CA SER A 37 18.29 -37.75 57.76
C SER A 37 16.98 -37.53 58.51
N CYS A 38 15.88 -37.23 57.79
CA CYS A 38 14.54 -37.17 58.37
C CYS A 38 14.11 -38.53 58.96
N HIS A 39 14.25 -39.62 58.22
CA HIS A 39 13.93 -40.97 58.72
C HIS A 39 14.76 -41.35 59.94
N SER A 40 16.06 -41.04 59.96
CA SER A 40 16.94 -41.29 61.10
C SER A 40 16.56 -40.46 62.33
N CYS A 41 16.16 -39.20 62.13
CA CYS A 41 15.71 -38.32 63.20
C CYS A 41 14.36 -38.80 63.79
N LEU A 42 13.41 -39.20 62.92
CA LEU A 42 12.14 -39.80 63.32
C LEU A 42 12.32 -41.13 64.07
N ALA A 43 13.16 -42.04 63.59
CA ALA A 43 13.46 -43.30 64.27
C ALA A 43 14.14 -43.08 65.62
N SER A 44 15.04 -42.10 65.71
CA SER A 44 15.70 -41.72 66.97
C SER A 44 14.72 -41.10 67.98
N LEU A 45 13.71 -40.37 67.49
CA LEU A 45 12.64 -39.82 68.31
C LEU A 45 11.69 -40.92 68.79
N GLU A 46 11.28 -41.84 67.91
CA GLU A 46 10.45 -43.01 68.24
C GLU A 46 11.12 -43.91 69.30
N ALA A 47 12.44 -44.13 69.20
CA ALA A 47 13.21 -44.91 70.18
C ALA A 47 13.33 -44.25 71.58
N LEU A 48 13.11 -42.93 71.67
CA LEU A 48 13.15 -42.18 72.93
C LEU A 48 11.78 -42.06 73.60
N LEU A 49 10.70 -42.30 72.86
CA LEU A 49 9.34 -42.29 73.35
C LEU A 49 8.98 -43.67 73.97
N PRO A 50 8.23 -43.71 75.08
CA PRO A 50 7.71 -44.97 75.58
C PRO A 50 6.75 -45.61 74.56
N PRO A 51 6.69 -46.95 74.45
CA PRO A 51 5.71 -47.60 73.59
C PRO A 51 4.30 -47.16 73.97
N THR A 52 3.49 -46.81 72.97
CA THR A 52 2.10 -46.40 73.12
C THR A 52 1.33 -47.43 73.95
N MET A 53 0.60 -46.93 74.94
CA MET A 53 -0.21 -47.68 75.89
C MET A 53 -1.42 -48.32 75.22
N ASP A 54 -1.20 -49.41 74.49
CA ASP A 54 -2.24 -50.35 74.12
C ASP A 54 -1.69 -51.75 74.33
N GLN A 55 -1.60 -52.17 75.60
CA GLN A 55 -1.79 -53.55 76.07
C GLN A 55 -1.37 -53.74 77.54
N TYR A 56 -2.38 -54.10 78.35
CA TYR A 56 -2.36 -54.85 79.61
C TYR A 56 -1.97 -54.21 80.96
N GLN A 57 -3.02 -54.18 81.80
CA GLN A 57 -3.16 -54.50 83.22
C GLN A 57 -1.91 -54.75 84.10
N THR A 58 -1.94 -54.05 85.24
CA THR A 58 -1.46 -54.44 86.58
C THR A 58 -0.08 -55.10 86.65
N ASP A 59 0.98 -54.29 86.75
CA ASP A 59 1.76 -54.21 87.99
C ASP A 59 2.88 -53.14 87.94
N LYS A 60 3.19 -52.57 89.10
CA LYS A 60 4.36 -51.69 89.42
C LYS A 60 4.26 -50.19 89.07
N ARG A 61 3.75 -49.44 90.05
CA ARG A 61 4.07 -48.01 90.30
C ARG A 61 5.58 -47.70 90.41
N HIS A 62 6.45 -48.70 90.53
CA HIS A 62 7.91 -48.53 90.63
C HIS A 62 8.62 -48.30 89.28
N LYS A 63 8.03 -48.68 88.12
CA LYS A 63 8.64 -48.39 86.80
C LYS A 63 8.39 -46.96 86.32
N ILE A 64 7.31 -46.33 86.77
CA ILE A 64 6.94 -44.96 86.39
C ILE A 64 7.87 -43.94 87.06
N ALA A 65 8.26 -44.15 88.33
CA ALA A 65 9.16 -43.24 89.04
C ALA A 65 10.59 -43.17 88.43
N LEU A 66 11.12 -44.28 87.91
CA LEU A 66 12.44 -44.30 87.24
C LEU A 66 12.39 -43.72 85.81
N ALA A 67 11.25 -43.84 85.12
CA ALA A 67 11.04 -43.22 83.82
C ALA A 67 10.91 -41.69 83.92
N ASP A 68 10.24 -41.18 84.96
CA ASP A 68 10.09 -39.75 85.25
C ASP A 68 11.41 -39.09 85.70
N LEU A 69 12.29 -39.83 86.40
CA LEU A 69 13.63 -39.36 86.80
C LEU A 69 14.62 -39.24 85.63
N ALA A 70 14.47 -40.04 84.57
CA ALA A 70 15.30 -39.96 83.36
C ALA A 70 14.76 -38.96 82.33
N TRP A 71 13.53 -38.47 82.51
CA TRP A 71 12.87 -37.54 81.59
C TRP A 71 13.63 -36.21 81.41
N PRO A 72 14.21 -35.55 82.43
CA PRO A 72 14.96 -34.30 82.25
C PRO A 72 16.20 -34.46 81.35
N LEU A 73 16.89 -35.61 81.44
CA LEU A 73 18.03 -35.95 80.59
C LEU A 73 17.62 -36.34 79.16
N LYS A 74 16.44 -36.95 78.99
CA LYS A 74 15.84 -37.25 77.68
C LYS A 74 15.21 -36.02 77.02
N GLN A 75 14.71 -35.06 77.81
CA GLN A 75 14.00 -33.87 77.36
C GLN A 75 14.91 -32.94 76.53
N SER A 76 16.19 -32.80 76.89
CA SER A 76 17.16 -32.04 76.10
C SER A 76 17.41 -32.68 74.74
N LYS A 77 17.54 -34.02 74.69
CA LYS A 77 17.72 -34.79 73.46
C LYS A 77 16.49 -34.76 72.56
N VAL A 78 15.29 -34.88 73.14
CA VAL A 78 14.01 -34.76 72.42
C VAL A 78 13.81 -33.35 71.87
N ARG A 79 14.14 -32.29 72.62
CA ARG A 79 14.06 -30.90 72.12
C ARG A 79 15.02 -30.67 70.95
N LYS A 80 16.23 -31.24 71.00
CA LYS A 80 17.21 -31.14 69.91
C LYS A 80 16.71 -31.85 68.64
N LEU A 81 16.21 -33.09 68.77
CA LEU A 81 15.62 -33.83 67.65
C LEU A 81 14.38 -33.13 67.09
N LEU A 82 13.56 -32.52 67.93
CA LEU A 82 12.37 -31.80 67.48
C LEU A 82 12.74 -30.51 66.72
N ALA A 83 13.79 -29.80 67.15
CA ALA A 83 14.34 -28.67 66.40
C ALA A 83 14.93 -29.10 65.05
N GLU A 84 15.62 -30.24 65.00
CA GLU A 84 16.11 -30.84 63.75
C GLU A 84 14.95 -31.24 62.82
N ILE A 85 13.88 -31.87 63.34
CA ILE A 85 12.66 -32.21 62.58
C ILE A 85 11.99 -30.96 62.02
N SER A 86 11.80 -29.93 62.84
CA SER A 86 11.21 -28.66 62.39
C SER A 86 12.07 -27.98 61.32
N HIS A 87 13.41 -28.07 61.43
CA HIS A 87 14.32 -27.54 60.41
C HIS A 87 14.17 -28.29 59.08
N HIS A 88 14.21 -29.62 59.10
CA HIS A 88 14.03 -30.43 57.88
C HIS A 88 12.67 -30.21 57.24
N LYS A 89 11.61 -30.10 58.04
CA LYS A 89 10.25 -29.78 57.59
C LYS A 89 10.20 -28.43 56.86
N ALA A 90 10.81 -27.39 57.43
CA ALA A 90 10.86 -26.07 56.81
C ALA A 90 11.63 -26.10 55.48
N THR A 91 12.76 -26.81 55.42
CA THR A 91 13.55 -26.96 54.19
C THR A 91 12.78 -27.69 53.08
N LEU A 92 12.08 -28.78 53.41
CA LEU A 92 11.28 -29.53 52.43
C LEU A 92 10.09 -28.71 51.91
N LEU A 93 9.40 -27.98 52.80
CA LEU A 93 8.29 -27.10 52.40
C LEU A 93 8.74 -25.95 51.49
N LEU A 94 9.91 -25.36 51.77
CA LEU A 94 10.51 -24.34 50.91
C LEU A 94 10.88 -24.89 49.53
N ALA A 95 11.48 -26.09 49.48
CA ALA A 95 11.82 -26.74 48.22
C ALA A 95 10.57 -27.04 47.36
N MET A 96 9.52 -27.61 47.96
CA MET A 96 8.26 -27.91 47.27
C MET A 96 7.57 -26.64 46.76
N SER A 97 7.52 -25.59 47.58
CA SER A 97 6.94 -24.30 47.17
C SER A 97 7.71 -23.66 46.01
N GLY A 98 9.04 -23.81 46.02
CA GLY A 98 9.91 -23.38 44.92
C GLY A 98 9.67 -24.15 43.62
N ASP A 99 9.55 -25.49 43.68
CA ASP A 99 9.35 -26.33 42.48
C ASP A 99 7.96 -26.07 41.89
N MET A 100 6.91 -25.99 42.72
CA MET A 100 5.55 -25.65 42.27
C MET A 100 5.49 -24.25 41.63
N SER A 101 6.23 -23.28 42.16
CA SER A 101 6.34 -21.95 41.56
C SER A 101 7.05 -21.98 40.21
N ARG A 102 8.03 -22.87 40.03
CA ARG A 102 8.74 -23.05 38.74
C ARG A 102 7.84 -23.69 37.70
N GLU A 103 7.16 -24.78 38.04
CA GLU A 103 6.21 -25.45 37.15
C GLU A 103 5.06 -24.54 36.73
N LEU A 104 4.48 -23.78 37.67
CA LEU A 104 3.45 -22.78 37.35
C LEU A 104 3.96 -21.70 36.39
N LYS A 105 5.22 -21.28 36.53
CA LYS A 105 5.85 -20.33 35.60
C LYS A 105 6.07 -20.94 34.22
N GLU A 106 6.48 -22.20 34.14
CA GLU A 106 6.65 -22.94 32.88
C GLU A 106 5.31 -23.14 32.15
N ILE A 107 4.26 -23.54 32.87
CA ILE A 107 2.89 -23.68 32.33
C ILE A 107 2.38 -22.33 31.83
N ARG A 108 2.55 -21.25 32.61
CA ARG A 108 2.14 -19.90 32.21
C ARG A 108 2.83 -19.46 30.92
N MET A 109 4.15 -19.65 30.81
CA MET A 109 4.89 -19.36 29.58
C MET A 109 4.43 -20.22 28.39
N GLY A 110 4.03 -21.48 28.62
CA GLY A 110 3.46 -22.36 27.61
C GLY A 110 2.09 -21.89 27.10
N ILE A 111 1.22 -21.44 28.00
CA ILE A 111 -0.10 -20.89 27.68
C ILE A 111 0.04 -19.55 26.94
N GLU A 112 0.94 -18.67 27.38
CA GLU A 112 1.22 -17.40 26.69
C GLU A 112 1.76 -17.62 25.26
N ARG A 113 2.53 -18.70 25.02
CA ARG A 113 2.96 -19.09 23.67
C ARG A 113 1.83 -19.61 22.79
N LEU A 114 0.90 -20.38 23.34
CA LEU A 114 -0.25 -20.94 22.62
C LEU A 114 -1.35 -19.90 22.34
N GLN A 115 -1.54 -18.95 23.24
CA GLN A 115 -2.42 -17.80 23.02
C GLN A 115 -1.80 -16.76 22.07
N GLY A 116 -0.48 -16.80 21.86
CA GLY A 116 0.25 -15.90 20.97
C GLY A 116 0.42 -16.39 19.52
N THR A 117 0.04 -17.63 19.19
CA THR A 117 0.01 -18.09 17.80
C THR A 117 -1.25 -17.57 17.12
N MET A 118 -1.13 -16.39 16.52
CA MET A 118 -2.16 -15.82 15.66
C MET A 118 -2.42 -16.73 14.46
N SER A 119 -3.68 -16.83 14.05
CA SER A 119 -4.02 -17.51 12.80
C SER A 119 -3.41 -16.75 11.62
N GLU A 120 -3.08 -17.47 10.54
CA GLU A 120 -2.60 -16.81 9.32
C GLU A 120 -3.62 -15.82 8.74
N SER A 121 -4.92 -16.05 8.98
CA SER A 121 -5.99 -15.13 8.59
C SER A 121 -5.90 -13.80 9.34
N GLU A 122 -5.72 -13.81 10.66
CA GLU A 122 -5.57 -12.58 11.45
C GLU A 122 -4.29 -11.82 11.04
N ILE A 123 -3.20 -12.54 10.76
CA ILE A 123 -1.95 -11.92 10.28
C ILE A 123 -2.20 -11.21 8.95
N ARG A 124 -2.89 -11.86 8.01
CA ARG A 124 -3.22 -11.25 6.71
C ARG A 124 -4.11 -10.01 6.86
N GLU A 125 -5.10 -10.06 7.75
CA GLU A 125 -5.99 -8.94 8.04
C GLU A 125 -5.23 -7.72 8.55
N ILE A 126 -4.37 -7.89 9.57
CA ILE A 126 -3.56 -6.80 10.12
C ILE A 126 -2.63 -6.20 9.07
N ILE A 127 -2.01 -7.05 8.23
CA ILE A 127 -1.13 -6.57 7.16
C ILE A 127 -1.91 -5.76 6.13
N ARG A 128 -3.11 -6.22 5.72
CA ARG A 128 -3.98 -5.47 4.80
C ARG A 128 -4.37 -4.12 5.35
N TRP A 129 -4.72 -4.05 6.64
CA TRP A 129 -5.03 -2.79 7.30
C TRP A 129 -3.83 -1.82 7.32
N LEU A 130 -2.60 -2.34 7.46
CA LEU A 130 -1.39 -1.52 7.48
C LEU A 130 -0.99 -1.02 6.07
N GLU A 131 -1.16 -1.86 5.05
CA GLU A 131 -0.70 -1.61 3.68
C GLU A 131 -1.56 -0.57 2.96
N ARG A 132 -1.02 0.65 2.80
CA ARG A 132 -1.65 1.71 2.00
C ARG A 132 -1.25 1.69 0.52
N THR A 133 -0.14 1.03 0.22
CA THR A 133 0.48 1.02 -1.12
C THR A 133 1.22 -0.29 -1.31
N ASN A 134 1.01 -0.95 -2.44
CA ASN A 134 1.72 -2.16 -2.82
C ASN A 134 2.61 -1.89 -4.06
N PRO A 135 3.95 -1.89 -3.90
CA PRO A 135 4.89 -1.62 -4.97
C PRO A 135 5.16 -2.83 -5.90
N SER A 136 4.55 -4.00 -5.69
CA SER A 136 4.83 -5.21 -6.47
C SER A 136 4.54 -5.05 -7.97
N SER A 137 3.48 -4.33 -8.34
CA SER A 137 3.16 -4.06 -9.76
C SER A 137 4.25 -3.24 -10.44
N LEU A 138 4.78 -2.23 -9.75
CA LEU A 138 5.91 -1.42 -10.20
C LEU A 138 7.19 -2.26 -10.32
N HIS A 139 7.43 -3.14 -9.35
CA HIS A 139 8.54 -4.09 -9.40
C HIS A 139 8.47 -4.97 -10.66
N ASN A 140 7.33 -5.61 -10.91
CA ASN A 140 7.12 -6.46 -12.08
C ASN A 140 7.32 -5.69 -13.39
N ILE A 141 6.79 -4.46 -13.48
CA ILE A 141 6.99 -3.58 -14.65
C ILE A 141 8.47 -3.26 -14.86
N ALA A 142 9.21 -2.98 -13.78
CA ALA A 142 10.62 -2.65 -13.82
C ALA A 142 11.47 -3.86 -14.23
N PHE A 143 11.22 -5.02 -13.63
CA PHE A 143 11.92 -6.26 -13.92
C PHE A 143 11.64 -6.78 -15.34
N ASN A 144 10.41 -6.66 -15.84
CA ASN A 144 10.07 -7.02 -17.23
C ASN A 144 10.81 -6.18 -18.28
N LYS A 145 11.35 -5.01 -17.91
CA LYS A 145 12.19 -4.18 -18.79
C LYS A 145 13.68 -4.55 -18.72
N HIS A 146 14.07 -5.44 -17.81
CA HIS A 146 15.45 -5.90 -17.67
C HIS A 146 15.89 -6.62 -18.94
N GLU A 147 17.05 -6.20 -19.46
CA GLU A 147 17.68 -6.89 -20.59
C GLU A 147 18.65 -7.94 -20.02
N PRO A 148 18.56 -9.22 -20.44
CA PRO A 148 19.48 -10.25 -19.97
C PRO A 148 20.95 -9.84 -20.11
N LEU A 149 21.76 -10.21 -19.10
CA LEU A 149 23.19 -9.92 -19.03
C LEU A 149 23.56 -8.43 -18.89
N THR A 150 22.59 -7.56 -18.58
CA THR A 150 22.85 -6.19 -18.10
C THR A 150 22.80 -6.15 -16.57
N THR A 151 23.10 -5.01 -15.95
CA THR A 151 23.03 -4.67 -14.51
C THR A 151 23.97 -5.43 -13.56
N ALA A 152 24.50 -6.58 -13.98
CA ALA A 152 25.40 -7.42 -13.19
C ALA A 152 26.71 -6.74 -12.74
N TRP A 153 27.06 -5.57 -13.30
CA TRP A 153 28.22 -4.81 -12.85
C TRP A 153 28.08 -4.34 -11.40
N VAL A 154 26.85 -4.08 -10.92
CA VAL A 154 26.63 -3.62 -9.54
C VAL A 154 26.94 -4.72 -8.54
N THR A 155 26.42 -5.93 -8.76
CA THR A 155 26.62 -7.09 -7.88
C THR A 155 28.05 -7.61 -7.92
N ASN A 156 28.77 -7.36 -9.01
CA ASN A 156 30.19 -7.67 -9.12
C ASN A 156 31.12 -6.65 -8.45
N SER A 157 30.60 -5.45 -8.12
CA SER A 157 31.39 -4.36 -7.55
C SER A 157 31.93 -4.67 -6.15
N SER A 158 33.05 -4.01 -5.79
CA SER A 158 33.59 -4.07 -4.43
C SER A 158 32.65 -3.45 -3.40
N GLN A 159 31.94 -2.38 -3.80
CA GLN A 159 30.99 -1.66 -2.95
C GLN A 159 29.84 -2.57 -2.54
N TRP A 160 29.25 -3.30 -3.49
CA TRP A 160 28.23 -4.30 -3.21
C TRP A 160 28.72 -5.40 -2.27
N LYS A 161 29.88 -5.99 -2.55
CA LYS A 161 30.46 -7.05 -1.71
C LYS A 161 30.76 -6.58 -0.29
N ALA A 162 31.27 -5.36 -0.14
CA ALA A 162 31.49 -4.74 1.16
C ALA A 162 30.16 -4.49 1.88
N TRP A 163 29.15 -3.99 1.18
CA TRP A 163 27.82 -3.74 1.72
C TRP A 163 27.08 -5.03 2.10
N LEU A 164 27.32 -6.16 1.45
CA LEU A 164 26.79 -7.45 1.92
C LEU A 164 27.52 -7.98 3.17
N SER A 165 28.75 -7.52 3.43
CA SER A 165 29.52 -7.96 4.60
C SER A 165 28.97 -7.33 5.88
N LEU A 166 28.57 -8.17 6.84
CA LEU A 166 28.07 -7.74 8.14
C LEU A 166 29.07 -6.94 8.98
N THR A 167 30.36 -7.03 8.63
CA THR A 167 31.44 -6.28 9.29
C THR A 167 31.64 -4.87 8.73
N SER A 168 30.95 -4.49 7.65
CA SER A 168 31.07 -3.16 7.05
C SER A 168 30.34 -2.13 7.90
N GLU A 169 31.04 -1.03 8.22
CA GLU A 169 30.48 0.13 8.92
C GLU A 169 29.45 0.89 8.06
N THR A 170 29.61 0.86 6.73
CA THR A 170 28.66 1.51 5.82
C THR A 170 27.48 0.59 5.53
N ARG A 171 26.28 1.02 5.93
CA ARG A 171 25.01 0.28 5.79
C ARG A 171 24.10 0.79 4.67
N LEU A 172 24.43 1.93 4.07
CA LEU A 172 23.68 2.54 2.97
C LEU A 172 24.52 2.57 1.69
N ILE A 173 23.99 2.05 0.59
CA ILE A 173 24.45 2.36 -0.77
C ILE A 173 23.49 3.39 -1.38
N TRP A 174 24.04 4.46 -1.95
CA TRP A 174 23.27 5.43 -2.72
C TRP A 174 23.67 5.40 -4.19
N ILE A 175 22.76 4.95 -5.05
CA ILE A 175 22.96 4.91 -6.50
C ILE A 175 22.32 6.14 -7.14
N HIS A 176 23.14 7.01 -7.73
CA HIS A 176 22.65 8.23 -8.36
C HIS A 176 22.94 8.26 -9.87
N GLY A 177 22.04 8.88 -10.62
CA GLY A 177 22.17 8.93 -12.07
C GLY A 177 21.15 9.83 -12.75
N LEU A 178 21.39 10.11 -14.02
CA LEU A 178 20.52 10.92 -14.85
C LEU A 178 19.12 10.27 -15.06
N PRO A 179 18.09 11.05 -15.38
CA PRO A 179 16.85 10.52 -15.94
C PRO A 179 17.09 9.50 -17.05
N GLY A 180 16.39 8.38 -16.99
CA GLY A 180 16.46 7.36 -18.04
C GLY A 180 17.78 6.56 -18.08
N SER A 181 18.61 6.62 -17.03
CA SER A 181 19.85 5.83 -16.90
C SER A 181 19.63 4.38 -16.46
N GLY A 182 18.38 3.93 -16.28
CA GLY A 182 18.06 2.54 -15.91
C GLY A 182 18.10 2.23 -14.41
N LYS A 183 18.06 3.22 -13.51
CA LYS A 183 18.08 3.03 -12.05
C LYS A 183 16.98 2.09 -11.54
N THR A 184 15.73 2.32 -11.95
CA THR A 184 14.58 1.49 -11.59
C THR A 184 14.73 0.02 -12.03
N VAL A 185 15.28 -0.21 -13.23
CA VAL A 185 15.58 -1.56 -13.74
C VAL A 185 16.76 -2.19 -12.98
N LEU A 186 17.74 -1.39 -12.57
CA LEU A 186 18.83 -1.84 -11.72
C LEU A 186 18.32 -2.22 -10.31
N ALA A 187 17.42 -1.43 -9.73
CA ALA A 187 16.81 -1.70 -8.44
C ALA A 187 16.01 -3.00 -8.46
N SER A 188 15.17 -3.23 -9.48
CA SER A 188 14.43 -4.48 -9.61
C SER A 188 15.34 -5.70 -9.75
N TYR A 189 16.42 -5.61 -10.55
CA TYR A 189 17.43 -6.67 -10.63
C TYR A 189 18.10 -6.96 -9.27
N VAL A 190 18.46 -5.91 -8.53
CA VAL A 190 19.07 -6.05 -7.19
C VAL A 190 18.12 -6.73 -6.20
N ILE A 191 16.83 -6.40 -6.25
CA ILE A 191 15.80 -7.01 -5.41
C ILE A 191 15.74 -8.53 -5.67
N GLU A 192 15.67 -8.94 -6.93
CA GLU A 192 15.62 -10.36 -7.33
C GLU A 192 16.86 -11.13 -6.87
N GLU A 193 18.05 -10.52 -6.99
CA GLU A 193 19.30 -11.11 -6.47
C GLU A 193 19.27 -11.25 -4.94
N LEU A 194 18.74 -10.27 -4.21
CA LEU A 194 18.63 -10.32 -2.75
C LEU A 194 17.58 -11.32 -2.27
N GLU A 195 16.45 -11.42 -2.95
CA GLU A 195 15.44 -12.44 -2.65
C GLU A 195 16.00 -13.85 -2.83
N MET A 196 16.77 -14.09 -3.90
CA MET A 196 17.49 -15.36 -4.07
C MET A 196 18.50 -15.63 -2.96
N LEU A 197 19.21 -14.59 -2.49
CA LEU A 197 20.17 -14.71 -1.37
C LEU A 197 19.47 -14.97 -0.03
N CYS A 198 18.29 -14.42 0.21
CA CYS A 198 17.53 -14.55 1.45
C CYS A 198 16.79 -15.90 1.55
N LYS A 199 16.30 -16.48 0.45
CA LYS A 199 15.55 -17.76 0.43
C LYS A 199 16.18 -18.91 1.24
N PRO A 200 17.48 -19.24 1.10
CA PRO A 200 18.10 -20.34 1.86
C PRO A 200 18.57 -19.95 3.26
N ALA A 201 18.59 -18.66 3.61
CA ALA A 201 19.16 -18.17 4.86
C ALA A 201 18.06 -17.98 5.92
N ASN A 202 18.08 -18.82 6.97
CA ASN A 202 17.23 -18.58 8.14
C ASN A 202 17.55 -17.19 8.72
N GLY A 203 16.57 -16.30 8.77
CA GLY A 203 16.67 -15.00 9.46
C GLY A 203 17.06 -13.79 8.60
N SER A 204 17.40 -13.93 7.33
CA SER A 204 17.65 -12.79 6.42
C SER A 204 16.41 -12.49 5.57
N VAL A 205 16.00 -11.22 5.51
CA VAL A 205 14.80 -10.79 4.76
C VAL A 205 15.16 -9.68 3.78
N CYS A 206 14.52 -9.70 2.60
CA CYS A 206 14.58 -8.64 1.61
C CYS A 206 13.22 -7.97 1.49
N SER A 207 13.20 -6.64 1.54
CA SER A 207 12.02 -5.83 1.30
C SER A 207 12.37 -4.64 0.41
N TYR A 208 11.38 -4.05 -0.24
CA TYR A 208 11.61 -2.98 -1.22
C TYR A 208 10.47 -1.99 -1.25
N TYR A 209 10.73 -0.76 -1.71
CA TYR A 209 9.70 0.26 -1.90
C TYR A 209 10.05 1.09 -3.14
N TYR A 210 9.03 1.50 -3.90
CA TYR A 210 9.18 2.37 -5.05
C TYR A 210 8.45 3.68 -4.76
N CYS A 211 9.21 4.76 -4.58
CA CYS A 211 8.62 6.10 -4.60
C CYS A 211 8.12 6.39 -6.03
N HIS A 212 6.97 7.05 -6.15
CA HIS A 212 6.41 7.33 -7.47
C HIS A 212 5.81 8.73 -7.56
N TYR A 213 6.17 9.47 -8.61
CA TYR A 213 5.79 10.87 -8.83
C TYR A 213 4.26 11.13 -8.85
N SER A 214 3.46 10.11 -9.15
CA SER A 214 2.00 10.19 -9.22
C SER A 214 1.35 10.28 -7.85
N HIS A 215 2.00 9.78 -6.80
CA HIS A 215 1.47 9.87 -5.46
C HIS A 215 1.44 11.31 -4.95
N ASN A 216 2.43 12.12 -5.35
CA ASN A 216 2.54 13.53 -4.98
C ASN A 216 2.33 13.76 -3.46
N GLN A 217 2.98 12.92 -2.65
CA GLN A 217 2.88 12.91 -1.20
C GLN A 217 4.25 12.62 -0.56
N ASP A 218 4.31 12.83 0.75
CA ASP A 218 5.37 12.25 1.58
C ASP A 218 5.18 10.72 1.67
N GLU A 219 6.24 9.99 1.35
CA GLU A 219 6.24 8.53 1.27
C GLU A 219 6.66 7.88 2.60
N THR A 220 6.98 8.64 3.65
CA THR A 220 7.52 8.14 4.93
C THR A 220 6.63 7.08 5.59
N VAL A 221 5.35 7.40 5.80
CA VAL A 221 4.38 6.46 6.41
C VAL A 221 4.06 5.29 5.47
N PRO A 222 3.71 5.51 4.18
CA PRO A 222 3.54 4.41 3.21
C PRO A 222 4.73 3.45 3.14
N PHE A 223 5.96 3.98 3.13
CA PHE A 223 7.20 3.22 3.16
C PHE A 223 7.30 2.34 4.40
N LEU A 224 7.20 2.91 5.61
CA LEU A 224 7.32 2.14 6.84
C LEU A 224 6.24 1.07 6.96
N SER A 225 4.99 1.43 6.68
CA SER A 225 3.85 0.50 6.68
C SER A 225 4.09 -0.69 5.76
N TRP A 226 4.53 -0.44 4.52
CA TRP A 226 4.84 -1.51 3.58
C TRP A 226 6.02 -2.37 4.05
N ILE A 227 7.13 -1.78 4.48
CA ILE A 227 8.30 -2.56 4.93
C ILE A 227 7.93 -3.46 6.11
N ILE A 228 7.20 -2.95 7.10
CA ILE A 228 6.76 -3.72 8.26
C ILE A 228 5.80 -4.83 7.83
N GLY A 229 4.77 -4.52 7.04
CA GLY A 229 3.80 -5.50 6.55
C GLY A 229 4.44 -6.61 5.73
N HIS A 230 5.29 -6.24 4.77
CA HIS A 230 6.00 -7.17 3.89
C HIS A 230 6.97 -8.08 4.66
N VAL A 231 7.70 -7.54 5.63
CA VAL A 231 8.59 -8.36 6.49
C VAL A 231 7.78 -9.31 7.36
N CYS A 232 6.74 -8.82 8.04
CA CYS A 232 5.85 -9.63 8.89
C CYS A 232 5.19 -10.77 8.09
N ARG A 233 4.81 -10.52 6.83
CA ARG A 233 4.31 -11.54 5.89
C ARG A 233 5.33 -12.65 5.68
N GLN A 234 6.58 -12.30 5.36
CA GLN A 234 7.64 -13.27 5.07
C GLN A 234 8.03 -14.12 6.28
N ILE A 235 8.02 -13.54 7.49
CA ILE A 235 8.35 -14.29 8.72
C ILE A 235 7.13 -14.92 9.41
N SER A 236 5.92 -14.71 8.87
CA SER A 236 4.65 -15.19 9.43
C SER A 236 4.49 -14.85 10.92
N TRP A 237 4.84 -13.62 11.31
CA TRP A 237 4.78 -13.15 12.69
C TRP A 237 4.45 -11.66 12.76
N ILE A 238 3.60 -11.28 13.72
CA ILE A 238 3.16 -9.90 13.97
C ILE A 238 3.56 -9.48 15.39
N PRO A 239 4.21 -8.32 15.58
CA PRO A 239 4.45 -7.74 16.89
C PRO A 239 3.14 -7.44 17.65
N SER A 240 3.14 -7.64 18.96
CA SER A 240 1.99 -7.32 19.84
C SER A 240 1.54 -5.85 19.74
N GLU A 241 2.51 -4.97 19.54
CA GLU A 241 2.34 -3.52 19.41
C GLU A 241 1.57 -3.18 18.13
N LEU A 242 1.93 -3.83 17.01
CA LEU A 242 1.23 -3.68 15.75
C LEU A 242 -0.20 -4.23 15.84
N LYS A 243 -0.39 -5.40 16.46
CA LYS A 243 -1.72 -5.95 16.73
C LYS A 243 -2.56 -4.98 17.57
N ARG A 244 -1.97 -4.40 18.63
CA ARG A 244 -2.69 -3.45 19.48
C ARG A 244 -3.14 -2.22 18.69
N LEU A 245 -2.31 -1.67 17.80
CA LEU A 245 -2.71 -0.52 16.97
C LEU A 245 -3.89 -0.87 16.05
N HIS A 246 -3.83 -2.04 15.42
CA HIS A 246 -4.93 -2.58 14.61
C HIS A 246 -6.23 -2.68 15.43
N ASP A 247 -6.18 -3.31 16.61
CA ASP A 247 -7.36 -3.54 17.46
C ASP A 247 -8.00 -2.23 17.96
N HIS A 248 -7.27 -1.12 17.99
CA HIS A 248 -7.80 0.21 18.33
C HIS A 248 -8.36 0.98 17.11
N GLY A 249 -8.12 0.48 15.89
CA GLY A 249 -8.55 1.13 14.64
C GLY A 249 -7.88 2.48 14.37
N CYS A 250 -6.74 2.78 15.00
CA CYS A 250 -6.06 4.06 14.85
C CYS A 250 -5.01 4.03 13.74
N GLU A 251 -4.98 5.04 12.86
CA GLU A 251 -3.89 5.17 11.91
C GLU A 251 -2.54 5.35 12.64
N PRO A 252 -1.52 4.53 12.34
CA PRO A 252 -0.25 4.57 13.04
C PRO A 252 0.56 5.81 12.65
N THR A 253 1.17 6.45 13.64
CA THR A 253 2.11 7.56 13.45
C THR A 253 3.49 7.07 13.01
N THR A 254 4.30 7.95 12.40
CA THR A 254 5.69 7.62 12.02
C THR A 254 6.50 7.08 13.20
N THR A 255 6.39 7.67 14.39
CA THR A 255 7.09 7.24 15.60
C THR A 255 6.69 5.82 16.02
N GLU A 256 5.39 5.51 16.00
CA GLU A 256 4.91 4.16 16.34
C GLU A 256 5.42 3.12 15.33
N LEU A 257 5.46 3.47 14.04
CA LEU A 257 6.01 2.59 13.01
C LEU A 257 7.53 2.39 13.15
N GLU A 258 8.29 3.41 13.55
CA GLU A 258 9.72 3.26 13.85
C GLU A 258 9.96 2.30 15.03
N GLU A 259 9.17 2.41 16.09
CA GLU A 259 9.24 1.49 17.25
C GLU A 259 8.89 0.05 16.83
N ILE A 260 7.87 -0.13 15.99
CA ILE A 260 7.48 -1.43 15.46
C ILE A 260 8.58 -2.00 14.55
N LEU A 261 9.19 -1.18 13.70
CA LEU A 261 10.30 -1.60 12.85
C LEU A 261 11.48 -2.10 13.68
N GLU A 262 11.81 -1.42 14.79
CA GLU A 262 12.86 -1.85 15.71
C GLU A 262 12.56 -3.25 16.29
N ILE A 263 11.32 -3.50 16.71
CA ILE A 263 10.88 -4.80 17.24
C ILE A 263 11.01 -5.89 16.17
N VAL A 264 10.57 -5.62 14.95
CA VAL A 264 10.63 -6.55 13.81
C VAL A 264 12.09 -6.89 13.46
N VAL A 265 12.94 -5.87 13.33
CA VAL A 265 14.35 -6.03 12.95
C VAL A 265 15.12 -6.85 13.99
N ASN A 266 14.77 -6.73 15.27
CA ASN A 266 15.40 -7.50 16.34
C ASN A 266 15.17 -9.02 16.21
N LYS A 267 14.12 -9.46 15.50
CA LYS A 267 13.85 -10.87 15.19
C LYS A 267 14.66 -11.42 14.01
N LEU A 268 15.23 -10.53 13.20
CA LEU A 268 15.98 -10.88 12.00
C LEU A 268 17.47 -10.95 12.31
N ASP A 269 18.22 -11.63 11.44
CA ASP A 269 19.67 -11.52 11.39
C ASP A 269 20.07 -10.28 10.60
N VAL A 270 19.41 -10.06 9.46
CA VAL A 270 19.65 -8.94 8.54
C VAL A 270 18.38 -8.59 7.79
N LEU A 271 18.11 -7.30 7.61
CA LEU A 271 17.05 -6.79 6.75
C LEU A 271 17.67 -5.96 5.63
N TYR A 272 17.49 -6.38 4.39
CA TYR A 272 17.84 -5.60 3.20
C TYR A 272 16.62 -4.80 2.74
N ILE A 273 16.79 -3.50 2.55
CA ILE A 273 15.75 -2.60 2.05
C ILE A 273 16.23 -1.91 0.78
N ILE A 274 15.47 -2.04 -0.31
CA ILE A 274 15.71 -1.30 -1.55
C ILE A 274 14.68 -0.19 -1.67
N ILE A 275 15.12 1.05 -1.86
CA ILE A 275 14.23 2.20 -2.09
C ILE A 275 14.53 2.77 -3.47
N ASP A 276 13.61 2.60 -4.42
CA ASP A 276 13.77 3.17 -5.76
C ASP A 276 13.20 4.59 -5.84
N ALA A 277 13.90 5.43 -6.60
CA ALA A 277 13.47 6.77 -6.99
C ALA A 277 13.12 7.71 -5.82
N LEU A 278 13.98 7.82 -4.80
CA LEU A 278 13.76 8.72 -3.65
C LEU A 278 13.42 10.17 -4.04
N ASP A 279 13.91 10.62 -5.19
CA ASP A 279 13.60 11.96 -5.71
C ASP A 279 12.14 12.14 -6.18
N GLU A 280 11.35 11.07 -6.27
CA GLU A 280 9.94 11.13 -6.61
C GLU A 280 9.02 11.30 -5.41
N SER A 281 9.52 11.14 -4.17
CA SER A 281 8.82 11.58 -2.96
C SER A 281 8.78 13.11 -2.92
N THR A 282 7.61 13.70 -2.67
CA THR A 282 7.42 15.16 -2.64
C THR A 282 6.26 15.54 -1.71
N PRO A 283 6.49 16.19 -0.54
CA PRO A 283 7.81 16.50 0.05
C PRO A 283 8.59 15.23 0.43
N ARG A 284 9.91 15.33 0.62
CA ARG A 284 10.79 14.17 0.92
C ARG A 284 11.69 14.33 2.13
N GLU A 285 11.57 15.46 2.82
CA GLU A 285 12.41 15.86 3.95
C GLU A 285 12.33 14.82 5.08
N ASP A 286 11.11 14.38 5.41
CA ASP A 286 10.87 13.39 6.47
C ASP A 286 11.39 12.00 6.07
N LEU A 287 11.22 11.60 4.80
CA LEU A 287 11.75 10.32 4.31
C LEU A 287 13.28 10.29 4.35
N LEU A 288 13.94 11.39 3.94
CA LEU A 288 15.40 11.51 4.03
C LEU A 288 15.89 11.45 5.49
N LEU A 289 15.19 12.12 6.41
CA LEU A 289 15.49 12.09 7.84
C LEU A 289 15.33 10.68 8.42
N LEU A 290 14.26 9.97 8.04
CA LEU A 290 14.04 8.58 8.44
C LEU A 290 15.18 7.67 7.96
N ILE A 291 15.58 7.77 6.68
CA ILE A 291 16.69 6.98 6.12
C ILE A 291 18.00 7.27 6.86
N GLN A 292 18.27 8.53 7.20
CA GLN A 292 19.42 8.91 8.03
C GLN A 292 19.34 8.26 9.42
N THR A 293 18.19 8.34 10.08
CA THR A 293 17.96 7.72 11.40
C THR A 293 18.21 6.21 11.35
N ILE A 294 17.62 5.51 10.38
CA ILE A 294 17.81 4.05 10.22
C ILE A 294 19.29 3.69 9.97
N THR A 295 20.00 4.52 9.19
CA THR A 295 21.39 4.26 8.80
C THR A 295 22.41 4.57 9.91
N VAL A 296 22.10 5.50 10.81
CA VAL A 296 23.04 5.94 11.86
C VAL A 296 22.74 5.32 13.22
N ASP A 297 21.46 5.16 13.56
CA ASP A 297 21.04 4.65 14.86
C ASP A 297 21.37 3.15 14.99
N LYS A 298 21.89 2.77 16.16
CA LYS A 298 22.26 1.39 16.51
C LYS A 298 21.05 0.48 16.67
N ARG A 299 19.89 1.03 17.00
CA ARG A 299 18.63 0.28 17.09
C ARG A 299 18.32 -0.47 15.79
N PHE A 300 18.80 0.06 14.66
CA PHE A 300 18.58 -0.50 13.34
C PHE A 300 19.84 -1.14 12.73
N GLU A 301 20.87 -1.51 13.52
CA GLU A 301 22.18 -1.95 13.00
C GLU A 301 22.13 -3.13 12.00
N LYS A 302 21.06 -3.93 12.05
CA LYS A 302 20.81 -5.07 11.16
C LYS A 302 20.16 -4.69 9.82
N ILE A 303 19.76 -3.42 9.66
CA ILE A 303 19.20 -2.90 8.40
C ILE A 303 20.33 -2.44 7.49
N ARG A 304 20.25 -2.88 6.22
CA ARG A 304 21.09 -2.44 5.12
C ARG A 304 20.21 -1.88 4.02
N ILE A 305 20.46 -0.63 3.63
CA ILE A 305 19.65 0.09 2.65
C ILE A 305 20.43 0.24 1.34
N LEU A 306 19.75 0.04 0.22
CA LEU A 306 20.17 0.54 -1.09
C LEU A 306 19.10 1.50 -1.60
N ALA A 307 19.49 2.73 -1.88
CA ALA A 307 18.58 3.74 -2.39
C ALA A 307 19.01 4.21 -3.77
N THR A 308 18.05 4.43 -4.67
CA THR A 308 18.30 5.07 -5.97
C THR A 308 17.67 6.46 -6.02
N SER A 309 18.34 7.40 -6.70
CA SER A 309 17.74 8.71 -6.97
C SER A 309 18.45 9.46 -8.10
N ARG A 310 17.93 10.64 -8.44
CA ARG A 310 18.73 11.70 -9.06
C ARG A 310 19.69 12.33 -8.06
N GLN A 311 20.75 12.94 -8.58
CA GLN A 311 21.70 13.72 -7.79
C GLN A 311 21.18 15.14 -7.55
N TYR A 312 20.09 15.26 -6.79
CA TYR A 312 19.62 16.55 -6.31
C TYR A 312 20.39 16.97 -5.06
N PHE A 313 20.56 18.27 -4.88
CA PHE A 313 21.44 18.84 -3.84
C PHE A 313 21.00 18.47 -2.42
N ASP A 314 19.69 18.50 -2.15
CA ASP A 314 19.08 18.10 -0.88
C ASP A 314 19.36 16.63 -0.54
N ILE A 315 19.23 15.73 -1.53
CA ILE A 315 19.50 14.30 -1.36
C ILE A 315 21.01 14.06 -1.18
N GLU A 316 21.85 14.71 -2.00
CA GLU A 316 23.30 14.60 -1.91
C GLU A 316 23.81 15.07 -0.55
N GLN A 317 23.35 16.23 -0.08
CA GLN A 317 23.67 16.77 1.23
C GLN A 317 23.28 15.80 2.35
N SER A 318 22.14 15.13 2.20
CA SER A 318 21.60 14.22 3.21
C SER A 318 22.30 12.86 3.26
N LEU A 319 22.70 12.29 2.12
CA LEU A 319 23.14 10.89 2.04
C LEU A 319 24.66 10.73 1.91
N THR A 320 25.40 11.71 1.40
CA THR A 320 26.84 11.54 1.07
C THR A 320 27.71 11.16 2.27
N GLN A 321 27.40 11.68 3.46
CA GLN A 321 28.21 11.41 4.66
C GLN A 321 27.96 10.04 5.30
N ILE A 322 26.85 9.38 4.94
CA ILE A 322 26.38 8.14 5.58
C ILE A 322 26.29 6.96 4.60
N SER A 323 26.61 7.18 3.32
CA SER A 323 26.45 6.18 2.25
C SER A 323 27.75 5.92 1.49
N THR A 324 27.82 4.76 0.85
CA THR A 324 28.71 4.53 -0.28
C THR A 324 27.99 4.95 -1.56
N SER A 325 28.44 6.03 -2.19
CA SER A 325 27.83 6.53 -3.42
C SER A 325 28.34 5.79 -4.66
N ILE A 326 27.41 5.41 -5.55
CA ILE A 326 27.69 4.77 -6.83
C ILE A 326 27.05 5.59 -7.93
N SER A 327 27.85 6.09 -8.86
CA SER A 327 27.34 6.82 -10.02
C SER A 327 26.97 5.86 -11.16
N MET A 328 25.80 6.08 -11.76
CA MET A 328 25.40 5.45 -13.02
C MET A 328 26.19 5.97 -14.23
N SER A 329 26.95 7.06 -14.08
CA SER A 329 27.84 7.58 -15.12
C SER A 329 29.18 6.84 -15.05
N ASN A 330 29.22 5.62 -15.60
CA ASN A 330 30.42 4.80 -15.59
C ASN A 330 30.52 3.87 -16.82
N PRO A 331 31.73 3.38 -17.17
CA PRO A 331 31.94 2.58 -18.38
C PRO A 331 31.21 1.23 -18.41
N MET A 332 30.82 0.68 -17.26
CA MET A 332 30.06 -0.58 -17.21
C MET A 332 28.61 -0.36 -17.64
N VAL A 333 28.02 0.79 -17.28
CA VAL A 333 26.70 1.21 -17.76
C VAL A 333 26.73 1.43 -19.28
N ASP A 334 27.80 2.04 -19.82
CA ASP A 334 27.95 2.18 -21.29
C ASP A 334 28.04 0.83 -22.01
N ALA A 335 28.72 -0.15 -21.38
CA ALA A 335 28.78 -1.52 -21.91
C ALA A 335 27.40 -2.21 -21.89
N ASP A 336 26.59 -1.98 -20.85
CA ASP A 336 25.22 -2.48 -20.77
C ASP A 336 24.30 -1.80 -21.80
N ILE A 337 24.43 -0.50 -22.02
CA ILE A 337 23.70 0.21 -23.08
C ILE A 337 24.04 -0.39 -24.45
N ARG A 338 25.31 -0.69 -24.71
CA ARG A 338 25.71 -1.37 -25.95
C ARG A 338 25.04 -2.74 -26.09
N ARG A 339 24.99 -3.54 -25.02
CA ARG A 339 24.29 -4.84 -25.01
C ARG A 339 22.79 -4.68 -25.26
N PHE A 340 22.17 -3.70 -24.62
CA PHE A 340 20.76 -3.35 -24.84
C PHE A 340 20.50 -2.99 -26.31
N VAL A 341 21.29 -2.07 -26.88
CA VAL A 341 21.17 -1.69 -28.30
C VAL A 341 21.35 -2.92 -29.19
N HIS A 342 22.39 -3.72 -28.94
CA HIS A 342 22.68 -4.94 -29.68
C HIS A 342 21.50 -5.92 -29.72
N SER A 343 20.88 -6.16 -28.56
CA SER A 343 19.71 -7.04 -28.43
C SER A 343 18.49 -6.49 -29.13
N ARG A 344 18.18 -5.20 -28.93
CA ARG A 344 17.03 -4.52 -29.54
C ARG A 344 17.10 -4.47 -31.06
N LEU A 345 18.29 -4.22 -31.63
CA LEU A 345 18.52 -4.25 -33.08
C LEU A 345 18.17 -5.62 -33.69
N ARG A 346 18.47 -6.71 -32.98
CA ARG A 346 18.30 -8.09 -33.47
C ARG A 346 16.91 -8.68 -33.21
N SER A 347 16.26 -8.26 -32.12
CA SER A 347 14.91 -8.71 -31.75
C SER A 347 13.81 -8.03 -32.56
N SER A 348 14.01 -6.78 -33.00
CA SER A 348 12.98 -6.05 -33.75
C SER A 348 12.85 -6.53 -35.20
N ASN A 349 11.65 -7.01 -35.57
CA ASN A 349 11.32 -7.36 -36.94
C ASN A 349 11.42 -6.17 -37.90
N ARG A 350 11.14 -4.94 -37.43
CA ARG A 350 11.21 -3.72 -38.25
C ARG A 350 12.66 -3.35 -38.59
N LEU A 351 13.61 -3.65 -37.69
CA LEU A 351 15.04 -3.32 -37.83
C LEU A 351 15.81 -4.31 -38.71
N LYS A 352 15.31 -5.53 -38.96
CA LYS A 352 15.96 -6.52 -39.84
C LYS A 352 16.36 -5.95 -41.22
N ARG A 353 15.63 -4.95 -41.73
CA ARG A 353 15.96 -4.24 -42.98
C ARG A 353 17.33 -3.55 -42.95
N TRP A 354 17.83 -3.23 -41.75
CA TRP A 354 19.10 -2.54 -41.52
C TRP A 354 20.23 -3.48 -41.08
N HIS A 355 20.06 -4.82 -41.17
CA HIS A 355 21.02 -5.79 -40.65
C HIS A 355 22.47 -5.57 -41.07
N VAL A 356 22.71 -5.16 -42.33
CA VAL A 356 24.06 -4.86 -42.86
C VAL A 356 24.73 -3.70 -42.12
N ARG A 357 23.94 -2.80 -41.53
CA ARG A 357 24.38 -1.58 -40.83
C ARG A 357 24.26 -1.68 -39.32
N PHE A 358 23.93 -2.85 -38.76
CA PHE A 358 23.79 -2.99 -37.31
C PHE A 358 25.04 -2.58 -36.53
N ASN A 359 26.23 -2.95 -37.01
CA ASN A 359 27.48 -2.56 -36.33
C ASN A 359 27.68 -1.04 -36.31
N GLU A 360 27.32 -0.34 -37.39
CA GLU A 360 27.39 1.11 -37.46
C GLU A 360 26.38 1.76 -36.51
N ILE A 361 25.12 1.30 -36.55
CA ILE A 361 24.05 1.81 -35.67
C ILE A 361 24.41 1.56 -34.21
N GLU A 362 24.87 0.35 -33.87
CA GLU A 362 25.26 -0.05 -32.52
C GLU A 362 26.38 0.84 -31.99
N GLU A 363 27.43 1.08 -32.78
CA GLU A 363 28.56 1.91 -32.37
C GLU A 363 28.16 3.39 -32.18
N VAL A 364 27.38 3.95 -33.10
CA VAL A 364 26.92 5.34 -33.03
C VAL A 364 25.98 5.54 -31.83
N LEU A 365 24.99 4.66 -31.63
CA LEU A 365 24.06 4.80 -30.50
C LEU A 365 24.75 4.56 -29.16
N ALA A 366 25.59 3.54 -29.03
CA ALA A 366 26.29 3.26 -27.79
C ALA A 366 27.25 4.41 -27.39
N SER A 367 27.96 5.01 -28.36
CA SER A 367 28.89 6.12 -28.09
C SER A 367 28.20 7.44 -27.73
N MET A 368 26.99 7.67 -28.24
CA MET A 368 26.24 8.90 -27.98
C MET A 368 25.24 8.83 -26.83
N ALA A 369 24.92 7.63 -26.32
CA ALA A 369 23.91 7.48 -25.27
C ALA A 369 24.29 8.12 -23.94
N GLN A 370 25.59 8.29 -23.63
CA GLN A 370 26.07 8.99 -22.44
C GLN A 370 25.36 8.54 -21.14
N GLY A 371 25.28 7.22 -20.92
CA GLY A 371 24.61 6.67 -19.73
C GLY A 371 23.07 6.69 -19.75
N MET A 372 22.41 7.06 -20.86
CA MET A 372 20.93 7.13 -20.96
C MET A 372 20.35 6.01 -21.83
N PHE A 373 19.90 4.92 -21.21
CA PHE A 373 19.14 3.85 -21.90
C PHE A 373 17.90 4.40 -22.61
N ARG A 374 17.20 5.33 -21.95
CA ARG A 374 15.98 5.93 -22.50
C ARG A 374 16.25 6.67 -23.81
N TRP A 375 17.39 7.36 -23.90
CA TRP A 375 17.78 8.04 -25.12
C TRP A 375 18.03 7.04 -26.25
N ALA A 376 18.75 5.95 -25.94
CA ALA A 376 19.05 4.90 -26.92
C ALA A 376 17.77 4.22 -27.44
N ASP A 377 16.83 3.90 -26.55
CA ASP A 377 15.52 3.35 -26.92
C ASP A 377 14.74 4.30 -27.85
N CYS A 378 14.72 5.61 -27.55
CA CYS A 378 14.09 6.59 -28.44
C CYS A 378 14.73 6.62 -29.84
N GLN A 379 16.06 6.54 -29.94
CA GLN A 379 16.73 6.52 -31.25
C GLN A 379 16.46 5.22 -32.02
N ILE A 380 16.42 4.08 -31.33
CA ILE A 380 16.04 2.79 -31.93
C ILE A 380 14.63 2.87 -32.52
N GLN A 381 13.65 3.38 -31.77
CA GLN A 381 12.28 3.56 -32.24
C GLN A 381 12.19 4.55 -33.42
N ALA A 382 13.01 5.60 -33.44
CA ALA A 382 13.10 6.51 -34.58
C ALA A 382 13.62 5.77 -35.85
N ILE A 383 14.66 4.94 -35.70
CA ILE A 383 15.23 4.12 -36.80
C ILE A 383 14.24 3.07 -37.31
N GLU A 384 13.41 2.49 -36.43
CA GLU A 384 12.37 1.51 -36.79
C GLU A 384 11.35 2.04 -37.80
N ARG A 385 11.14 3.36 -37.82
CA ARG A 385 10.18 4.04 -38.70
C ARG A 385 10.77 4.36 -40.07
N LEU A 386 12.09 4.44 -40.17
CA LEU A 386 12.74 4.78 -41.42
C LEU A 386 12.57 3.66 -42.46
N ARG A 387 12.47 4.08 -43.72
CA ARG A 387 12.37 3.19 -44.89
C ARG A 387 13.45 3.48 -45.94
N ASP A 388 14.21 4.55 -45.76
CA ASP A 388 15.15 5.09 -46.74
C ASP A 388 16.58 5.18 -46.16
N GLN A 389 17.57 4.73 -46.93
CA GLN A 389 18.97 4.69 -46.52
C GLN A 389 19.57 6.08 -46.30
N SER A 390 19.18 7.07 -47.11
CA SER A 390 19.64 8.45 -46.96
C SER A 390 19.09 9.08 -45.70
N LYS A 391 17.82 8.83 -45.36
CA LYS A 391 17.22 9.25 -44.08
C LYS A 391 17.92 8.61 -42.88
N LEU A 392 18.29 7.33 -42.97
CA LEU A 392 19.08 6.68 -41.92
C LEU A 392 20.44 7.36 -41.73
N GLN A 393 21.15 7.63 -42.82
CA GLN A 393 22.45 8.33 -42.76
C GLN A 393 22.30 9.72 -42.13
N GLN A 394 21.26 10.46 -42.52
CA GLN A 394 20.97 11.79 -41.98
C GLN A 394 20.69 11.73 -40.47
N LEU A 395 19.89 10.75 -40.02
CA LEU A 395 19.59 10.57 -38.61
C LEU A 395 20.87 10.26 -37.82
N LEU A 396 21.66 9.27 -38.25
CA LEU A 396 22.92 8.88 -37.57
C LEU A 396 23.96 10.01 -37.55
N SER A 397 23.97 10.87 -38.57
CA SER A 397 24.90 12.02 -38.64
C SER A 397 24.46 13.21 -37.79
N ASN A 398 23.19 13.26 -37.37
CA ASN A 398 22.61 14.37 -36.63
C ASN A 398 21.71 13.84 -35.51
N LEU A 399 22.24 13.01 -34.62
CA LEU A 399 21.47 12.52 -33.47
C LEU A 399 21.28 13.61 -32.41
N PRO A 400 20.18 13.59 -31.65
CA PRO A 400 19.95 14.55 -30.58
C PRO A 400 20.96 14.34 -29.45
N LYS A 401 21.45 15.43 -28.85
CA LYS A 401 22.49 15.37 -27.81
C LYS A 401 22.01 14.79 -26.47
N ASP A 402 20.72 14.92 -26.16
CA ASP A 402 20.13 14.53 -24.88
C ASP A 402 18.64 14.18 -25.04
N LEU A 403 17.99 13.79 -23.93
CA LEU A 403 16.56 13.48 -23.90
C LEU A 403 15.68 14.69 -24.22
N SER A 404 16.04 15.89 -23.77
CA SER A 404 15.26 17.11 -24.04
C SER A 404 15.17 17.40 -25.54
N VAL A 405 16.31 17.39 -26.25
CA VAL A 405 16.34 17.56 -27.71
C VAL A 405 15.67 16.38 -28.43
N THR A 406 15.71 15.18 -27.86
CA THR A 406 14.98 14.03 -28.38
C THR A 406 13.47 14.27 -28.35
N TYR A 407 12.92 14.77 -27.23
CA TYR A 407 11.49 15.07 -27.12
C TYR A 407 11.07 16.22 -28.01
N VAL A 408 11.86 17.30 -28.10
CA VAL A 408 11.66 18.39 -29.08
C VAL A 408 11.43 17.82 -30.48
N ARG A 409 12.34 16.96 -30.96
CA ARG A 409 12.23 16.36 -32.30
C ARG A 409 11.01 15.44 -32.46
N ILE A 410 10.65 14.69 -31.42
CA ILE A 410 9.46 13.83 -31.46
C ILE A 410 8.21 14.68 -31.61
N PHE A 411 8.06 15.76 -30.83
CA PHE A 411 6.91 16.64 -30.92
C PHE A 411 6.87 17.44 -32.24
N GLU A 412 8.03 17.86 -32.76
CA GLU A 412 8.16 18.50 -34.08
C GLU A 412 7.75 17.59 -35.23
N ALA A 413 8.01 16.29 -35.11
CA ALA A 413 7.68 15.30 -36.13
C ALA A 413 6.18 14.97 -36.18
N ILE A 414 5.38 15.40 -35.20
CA ILE A 414 3.93 15.22 -35.20
C ILE A 414 3.31 16.19 -36.22
N PRO A 415 2.54 15.70 -37.21
CA PRO A 415 1.81 16.53 -38.17
C PRO A 415 0.90 17.54 -37.47
N GLU A 416 0.76 18.74 -38.03
CA GLU A 416 -0.01 19.84 -37.39
C GLU A 416 -1.47 19.44 -37.10
N GLU A 417 -2.09 18.70 -38.02
CA GLU A 417 -3.43 18.14 -37.89
C GLU A 417 -3.59 17.19 -36.70
N ASP A 418 -2.54 16.46 -36.34
CA ASP A 418 -2.57 15.46 -35.27
C ASP A 418 -2.13 16.00 -33.90
N ARG A 419 -1.55 17.20 -33.83
CA ARG A 419 -1.10 17.77 -32.55
C ARG A 419 -2.23 17.84 -31.50
N PRO A 420 -3.47 18.26 -31.84
CA PRO A 420 -4.58 18.25 -30.90
C PRO A 420 -4.90 16.84 -30.37
N LEU A 421 -4.82 15.82 -31.23
CA LEU A 421 -5.04 14.42 -30.85
C LEU A 421 -3.99 13.95 -29.85
N VAL A 422 -2.70 14.16 -30.15
CA VAL A 422 -1.61 13.76 -29.24
C VAL A 422 -1.69 14.50 -27.91
N ARG A 423 -2.03 15.79 -27.93
CA ARG A 423 -2.22 16.56 -26.69
C ARG A 423 -3.39 16.01 -25.86
N CYS A 424 -4.50 15.63 -26.50
CA CYS A 424 -5.63 15.00 -25.83
C CYS A 424 -5.23 13.65 -25.19
N ILE A 425 -4.53 12.79 -25.94
CA ILE A 425 -3.99 11.51 -25.45
C ILE A 425 -3.13 11.72 -24.19
N LEU A 426 -2.16 12.62 -24.26
CA LEU A 426 -1.28 12.90 -23.12
C LEU A 426 -2.04 13.50 -21.93
N THR A 427 -3.03 14.36 -22.17
CA THR A 427 -3.90 14.91 -21.11
C THR A 427 -4.63 13.79 -20.38
N TRP A 428 -5.18 12.82 -21.11
CA TRP A 428 -5.88 11.67 -20.53
C TRP A 428 -4.96 10.78 -19.71
N ILE A 429 -3.79 10.44 -20.25
CA ILE A 429 -2.82 9.59 -19.57
C ILE A 429 -2.33 10.25 -18.27
N ILE A 430 -1.99 11.55 -18.32
CA ILE A 430 -1.47 12.26 -17.15
C ILE A 430 -2.59 12.55 -16.15
N GLY A 431 -3.78 12.92 -16.60
CA GLY A 431 -4.94 13.11 -15.73
C GLY A 431 -5.35 11.82 -15.00
N HIS A 432 -5.30 10.67 -15.67
CA HIS A 432 -5.52 9.37 -15.03
C HIS A 432 -4.43 9.03 -14.02
N SER A 433 -3.17 9.38 -14.30
CA SER A 433 -2.05 9.06 -13.39
C SER A 433 -2.14 9.72 -12.00
N GLN A 434 -3.04 10.68 -11.79
CA GLN A 434 -3.31 11.26 -10.46
C GLN A 434 -4.21 10.36 -9.58
N ALA A 435 -4.74 9.26 -10.14
CA ALA A 435 -5.52 8.28 -9.41
C ALA A 435 -4.62 7.36 -8.58
N ALA A 436 -4.51 7.62 -7.27
CA ALA A 436 -3.60 6.90 -6.38
C ALA A 436 -3.79 5.37 -6.36
N TRP A 437 -4.99 4.86 -6.66
CA TRP A 437 -5.29 3.41 -6.63
C TRP A 437 -5.02 2.66 -7.94
N VAL A 438 -4.86 3.35 -9.09
CA VAL A 438 -4.71 2.70 -10.43
C VAL A 438 -3.64 3.32 -11.33
N TYR A 439 -2.88 4.31 -10.84
CA TYR A 439 -1.89 5.05 -11.65
C TYR A 439 -0.87 4.15 -12.38
N HIS A 440 -0.51 3.00 -11.79
CA HIS A 440 0.52 2.10 -12.32
C HIS A 440 0.06 1.33 -13.56
N VAL A 441 -1.24 1.25 -13.81
CA VAL A 441 -1.86 0.46 -14.88
C VAL A 441 -2.03 1.29 -16.15
N GLY A 442 -2.48 2.54 -16.00
CA GLY A 442 -2.75 3.46 -17.10
C GLY A 442 -4.20 3.38 -17.60
N VAL A 443 -4.49 4.08 -18.69
CA VAL A 443 -5.86 4.16 -19.23
C VAL A 443 -6.12 2.99 -20.16
N ASN A 444 -7.28 2.33 -20.04
CA ASN A 444 -7.69 1.31 -20.99
C ASN A 444 -7.65 1.84 -22.45
N ALA A 445 -7.05 1.09 -23.36
CA ALA A 445 -6.75 1.52 -24.72
C ALA A 445 -8.02 1.79 -25.54
N ASN A 446 -9.05 0.94 -25.39
CA ASN A 446 -10.32 1.11 -26.09
C ASN A 446 -11.09 2.33 -25.57
N LEU A 447 -11.11 2.51 -24.25
CA LEU A 447 -11.71 3.69 -23.62
C LEU A 447 -11.00 4.97 -24.07
N LEU A 448 -9.67 4.97 -24.06
CA LEU A 448 -8.86 6.11 -24.52
C LEU A 448 -9.13 6.41 -25.99
N LEU A 449 -9.08 5.41 -26.87
CA LEU A 449 -9.34 5.58 -28.31
C LEU A 449 -10.74 6.17 -28.56
N SER A 450 -11.74 5.66 -27.86
CA SER A 450 -13.12 6.17 -27.94
C SER A 450 -13.20 7.63 -27.50
N ALA A 451 -12.55 7.98 -26.39
CA ALA A 451 -12.52 9.35 -25.88
C ALA A 451 -11.83 10.34 -26.83
N VAL A 452 -10.62 10.02 -27.28
CA VAL A 452 -9.81 10.93 -28.10
C VAL A 452 -10.38 11.08 -29.52
N THR A 453 -10.97 10.01 -30.08
CA THR A 453 -11.63 10.06 -31.39
C THR A 453 -12.84 10.97 -31.36
N TYR A 454 -13.66 10.88 -30.30
CA TYR A 454 -14.82 11.76 -30.14
C TYR A 454 -14.40 13.23 -29.97
N GLU A 455 -13.35 13.50 -29.20
CA GLU A 455 -12.89 14.88 -29.00
C GLU A 455 -12.27 15.49 -30.28
N HIS A 456 -11.68 14.66 -31.13
CA HIS A 456 -11.06 15.09 -32.38
C HIS A 456 -12.07 15.28 -33.53
N PHE A 457 -13.04 14.38 -33.70
CA PHE A 457 -13.98 14.39 -34.83
C PHE A 457 -15.44 14.74 -34.48
N GLY A 458 -15.81 14.76 -33.19
CA GLY A 458 -17.19 14.97 -32.76
C GLY A 458 -18.14 13.79 -33.03
N SER A 459 -19.45 14.07 -33.06
CA SER A 459 -20.51 13.06 -33.17
C SER A 459 -20.72 12.48 -34.58
N GLU A 460 -20.04 13.01 -35.60
CA GLU A 460 -20.21 12.61 -37.01
C GLU A 460 -19.69 11.18 -37.32
N THR A 461 -19.03 10.52 -36.38
CA THR A 461 -18.38 9.22 -36.56
C THR A 461 -19.21 8.01 -36.09
N ARG A 462 -20.45 8.18 -35.61
CA ARG A 462 -21.32 7.03 -35.25
C ARG A 462 -21.53 6.10 -36.45
N GLY A 463 -20.75 5.02 -36.51
CA GLY A 463 -20.85 3.95 -37.53
C GLY A 463 -19.77 3.95 -38.62
N GLN A 464 -18.83 4.90 -38.66
CA GLN A 464 -17.63 4.78 -39.49
C GLN A 464 -16.53 4.06 -38.70
N LYS A 465 -15.82 3.10 -39.31
CA LYS A 465 -14.57 2.56 -38.73
C LYS A 465 -13.65 3.76 -38.50
N SER A 466 -13.38 4.08 -37.23
CA SER A 466 -12.43 5.12 -36.87
C SER A 466 -11.12 4.88 -37.63
N VAL A 467 -10.62 5.91 -38.31
CA VAL A 467 -9.30 5.89 -38.94
C VAL A 467 -8.20 5.82 -37.86
N ILE A 468 -8.51 6.29 -36.65
CA ILE A 468 -7.64 6.24 -35.48
C ILE A 468 -7.86 4.89 -34.78
N ASP A 469 -6.89 4.00 -34.93
CA ASP A 469 -6.79 2.75 -34.19
C ASP A 469 -5.57 2.74 -33.25
N LEU A 470 -5.37 1.65 -32.54
CA LEU A 470 -4.26 1.51 -31.59
C LEU A 470 -2.89 1.54 -32.29
N GLU A 471 -2.79 1.07 -33.54
CA GLU A 471 -1.53 1.09 -34.29
C GLU A 471 -1.19 2.52 -34.70
N TYR A 472 -2.19 3.30 -35.14
CA TYR A 472 -2.04 4.73 -35.40
C TYR A 472 -1.59 5.49 -34.14
N LEU A 473 -2.20 5.19 -32.99
CA LEU A 473 -1.84 5.78 -31.70
C LEU A 473 -0.37 5.48 -31.34
N LYS A 474 0.07 4.21 -31.47
CA LYS A 474 1.47 3.80 -31.30
C LYS A 474 2.41 4.48 -32.29
N GLU A 475 1.98 4.65 -33.53
CA GLU A 475 2.74 5.34 -34.57
C GLU A 475 2.92 6.82 -34.21
N ILE A 476 1.85 7.53 -33.88
CA ILE A 476 1.93 8.97 -33.71
C ILE A 476 2.55 9.41 -32.39
N CYS A 477 2.25 8.69 -31.31
CA CYS A 477 2.78 9.01 -29.99
C CYS A 477 4.17 8.39 -29.76
N SER A 478 4.56 7.35 -30.50
CA SER A 478 5.93 6.79 -30.47
C SER A 478 6.48 6.58 -29.05
N CYS A 479 7.60 7.22 -28.75
CA CYS A 479 8.32 7.13 -27.50
C CYS A 479 7.62 7.89 -26.38
N LEU A 480 6.50 8.58 -26.61
CA LEU A 480 5.81 9.34 -25.55
C LEU A 480 4.98 8.41 -24.66
N ILE A 481 4.52 7.29 -25.20
CA ILE A 481 3.61 6.36 -24.52
C ILE A 481 4.09 4.92 -24.62
N THR A 482 3.54 4.08 -23.76
CA THR A 482 3.68 2.62 -23.82
C THR A 482 2.30 2.01 -23.78
N VAL A 483 2.13 0.93 -24.55
CA VAL A 483 0.92 0.12 -24.52
C VAL A 483 1.31 -1.24 -23.94
N ARG A 484 0.61 -1.68 -22.90
CA ARG A 484 0.91 -2.92 -22.18
C ARG A 484 -0.33 -3.76 -22.02
N TYR A 485 -0.14 -5.06 -22.03
CA TYR A 485 -1.17 -6.02 -21.64
C TYR A 485 -1.11 -6.18 -20.11
N VAL A 486 -2.28 -6.13 -19.46
CA VAL A 486 -2.41 -6.34 -18.03
C VAL A 486 -3.42 -7.48 -17.84
N PRO A 487 -2.99 -8.68 -17.42
CA PRO A 487 -3.90 -9.81 -17.24
C PRO A 487 -4.74 -9.68 -15.97
N GLY A 488 -6.01 -10.08 -16.03
CA GLY A 488 -6.88 -10.26 -14.86
C GLY A 488 -7.60 -8.99 -14.40
N ASP A 489 -8.27 -9.07 -13.25
CA ASP A 489 -8.88 -7.90 -12.62
C ASP A 489 -7.77 -6.96 -12.11
N ILE A 490 -7.85 -5.70 -12.50
CA ILE A 490 -6.93 -4.64 -12.08
C ILE A 490 -6.85 -4.57 -10.55
N PHE A 491 -7.93 -4.92 -9.86
CA PHE A 491 -8.07 -4.87 -8.40
C PHE A 491 -7.73 -6.18 -7.68
N ASP A 492 -7.73 -7.34 -8.35
CA ASP A 492 -7.26 -8.61 -7.75
C ASP A 492 -5.73 -8.77 -7.84
N SER A 493 -5.04 -7.85 -8.52
CA SER A 493 -3.57 -7.84 -8.59
C SER A 493 -2.88 -7.66 -7.22
N TRP A 494 -3.64 -7.39 -6.16
CA TRP A 494 -3.18 -7.37 -4.78
C TRP A 494 -3.11 -8.76 -4.13
N LEU A 495 -3.74 -9.79 -4.73
CA LEU A 495 -4.00 -11.05 -4.03
C LEU A 495 -3.29 -12.31 -4.53
N GLU A 496 -2.61 -12.34 -5.68
CA GLU A 496 -1.89 -13.57 -6.07
C GLU A 496 -0.53 -13.31 -6.72
N GLU A 497 0.53 -13.65 -5.99
CA GLU A 497 1.86 -13.94 -6.55
C GLU A 497 1.74 -15.14 -7.50
N SER A 498 1.64 -14.88 -8.80
CA SER A 498 1.89 -15.91 -9.82
C SER A 498 3.02 -15.45 -10.74
N PRO A 499 4.25 -15.98 -10.57
CA PRO A 499 5.35 -15.69 -11.48
C PRO A 499 5.12 -16.43 -12.80
N GLY A 500 5.02 -15.66 -13.88
CA GLY A 500 5.18 -16.17 -15.23
C GLY A 500 3.89 -16.51 -15.97
N LEU A 501 3.29 -15.50 -16.59
CA LEU A 501 2.56 -15.71 -17.83
C LEU A 501 3.20 -14.87 -18.94
N GLN A 502 3.90 -15.57 -19.83
CA GLN A 502 4.26 -15.05 -21.15
C GLN A 502 2.97 -14.76 -21.92
N ALA A 503 2.93 -13.57 -22.53
CA ALA A 503 1.81 -13.11 -23.34
C ALA A 503 1.43 -14.14 -24.41
N THR A 504 0.24 -14.73 -24.26
CA THR A 504 -0.43 -15.44 -25.35
C THR A 504 -1.00 -14.42 -26.33
N GLU A 505 -0.55 -14.52 -27.57
CA GLU A 505 -1.07 -13.80 -28.73
C GLU A 505 -2.54 -14.17 -28.97
N ALA A 506 -3.47 -13.41 -28.40
CA ALA A 506 -4.82 -13.10 -28.89
C ALA A 506 -5.65 -12.53 -27.73
N THR A 507 -5.62 -11.21 -27.56
CA THR A 507 -6.64 -10.51 -26.76
C THR A 507 -7.24 -9.42 -27.63
N ASP A 508 -8.57 -9.31 -27.64
CA ASP A 508 -9.37 -8.40 -28.47
C ASP A 508 -9.22 -6.91 -28.08
N GLY A 509 -8.04 -6.51 -27.58
CA GLY A 509 -7.74 -5.15 -27.15
C GLY A 509 -8.38 -4.73 -25.82
N GLU A 510 -9.23 -5.58 -25.22
CA GLU A 510 -9.93 -5.27 -23.96
C GLU A 510 -8.96 -5.07 -22.79
N ASP A 511 -7.87 -5.81 -22.73
CA ASP A 511 -6.89 -5.78 -21.61
C ASP A 511 -5.62 -4.97 -21.92
N LEU A 512 -5.68 -4.08 -22.92
CA LEU A 512 -4.55 -3.22 -23.26
C LEU A 512 -4.68 -1.87 -22.55
N TYR A 513 -3.60 -1.42 -21.92
CA TYR A 513 -3.55 -0.16 -21.19
C TYR A 513 -2.44 0.73 -21.72
N VAL A 514 -2.70 2.03 -21.70
CA VAL A 514 -1.84 3.08 -22.24
C VAL A 514 -1.37 3.96 -21.09
N SER A 515 -0.06 4.09 -20.93
CA SER A 515 0.58 4.96 -19.94
C SER A 515 1.73 5.75 -20.57
N LEU A 516 2.31 6.69 -19.83
CA LEU A 516 3.52 7.36 -20.28
C LEU A 516 4.63 6.31 -20.45
N ALA A 517 5.39 6.42 -21.54
CA ALA A 517 6.51 5.52 -21.76
C ALA A 517 7.58 5.65 -20.66
N HIS A 518 7.77 6.89 -20.17
CA HIS A 518 8.68 7.22 -19.09
C HIS A 518 8.29 8.59 -18.51
N TYR A 519 8.47 8.80 -17.21
CA TYR A 519 8.05 10.05 -16.55
C TYR A 519 8.73 11.32 -17.09
N THR A 520 9.93 11.17 -17.65
CA THR A 520 10.65 12.26 -18.33
C THR A 520 9.85 12.92 -19.45
N VAL A 521 8.82 12.24 -19.99
CA VAL A 521 7.88 12.85 -20.94
C VAL A 521 7.06 13.93 -20.24
N LEU A 522 6.51 13.64 -19.05
CA LEU A 522 5.80 14.62 -18.23
C LEU A 522 6.72 15.76 -17.82
N GLU A 523 7.94 15.45 -17.34
CA GLU A 523 8.92 16.48 -16.99
C GLU A 523 9.21 17.43 -18.14
N PHE A 524 9.37 16.89 -19.35
CA PHE A 524 9.59 17.72 -20.53
C PHE A 524 8.38 18.63 -20.79
N LEU A 525 7.16 18.10 -20.69
CA LEU A 525 5.90 18.82 -20.94
C LEU A 525 5.63 19.97 -19.94
N VAL A 526 6.18 19.87 -18.72
CA VAL A 526 6.08 20.93 -17.69
C VAL A 526 7.32 21.84 -17.64
N SER A 527 8.40 21.50 -18.36
CA SER A 527 9.67 22.23 -18.28
C SER A 527 9.63 23.56 -19.04
N PRO A 528 10.55 24.51 -18.76
CA PRO A 528 10.65 25.73 -19.53
C PRO A 528 10.93 25.54 -21.04
N HIS A 529 11.38 24.34 -21.46
CA HIS A 529 11.65 24.03 -22.85
C HIS A 529 10.39 24.05 -23.74
N VAL A 530 9.20 23.82 -23.17
CA VAL A 530 7.96 23.88 -23.95
C VAL A 530 7.57 25.29 -24.37
N PHE A 531 8.17 26.34 -23.79
CA PHE A 531 7.88 27.73 -24.20
C PHE A 531 8.66 28.19 -25.44
N GLN A 532 9.36 27.28 -26.12
CA GLN A 532 9.98 27.60 -27.40
C GLN A 532 8.91 27.85 -28.48
N PRO A 533 9.13 28.82 -29.39
CA PRO A 533 8.19 29.08 -30.48
C PRO A 533 8.09 27.82 -31.33
N ASN A 534 6.89 27.23 -31.41
CA ASN A 534 6.50 25.94 -32.03
C ASN A 534 6.13 24.81 -31.05
N PHE A 535 6.39 24.95 -29.75
CA PHE A 535 6.14 23.89 -28.75
C PHE A 535 5.18 24.28 -27.64
N ASP A 536 4.83 25.56 -27.55
CA ASP A 536 3.89 26.12 -26.58
C ASP A 536 2.53 25.41 -26.61
N PHE A 537 2.13 24.92 -27.78
CA PHE A 537 0.93 24.11 -27.92
C PHE A 537 0.94 22.85 -27.05
N PHE A 538 2.09 22.21 -26.82
CA PHE A 538 2.18 21.02 -25.99
C PHE A 538 2.45 21.33 -24.51
N ALA A 539 2.61 22.60 -24.12
CA ALA A 539 2.78 22.97 -22.73
C ALA A 539 1.58 22.49 -21.89
N MET A 540 1.87 21.79 -20.80
CA MET A 540 0.87 21.19 -19.91
C MET A 540 1.23 21.43 -18.46
N SER A 541 0.82 22.57 -17.89
CA SER A 541 0.93 22.79 -16.44
C SER A 541 0.01 21.84 -15.68
N PRO A 542 0.32 21.48 -14.42
CA PRO A 542 -0.54 20.60 -13.62
C PRO A 542 -1.99 21.09 -13.55
N GLU A 543 -2.19 22.38 -13.30
CA GLU A 543 -3.52 23.01 -13.30
C GLU A 543 -4.25 22.86 -14.64
N LEU A 544 -3.56 23.10 -15.75
CA LEU A 544 -4.15 22.96 -17.08
C LEU A 544 -4.53 21.51 -17.39
N ILE A 545 -3.72 20.54 -16.94
CA ILE A 545 -4.02 19.11 -17.10
C ILE A 545 -5.29 18.76 -16.33
N ARG A 546 -5.38 19.16 -15.05
CA ARG A 546 -6.57 18.89 -14.21
C ARG A 546 -7.84 19.42 -14.88
N LEU A 547 -7.84 20.70 -15.25
CA LEU A 547 -9.00 21.36 -15.86
C LEU A 547 -9.40 20.74 -17.20
N ARG A 548 -8.41 20.48 -18.09
CA ARG A 548 -8.68 19.88 -19.40
C ARG A 548 -9.16 18.45 -19.29
N PHE A 549 -8.56 17.67 -18.40
CA PHE A 549 -8.96 16.29 -18.17
C PHE A 549 -10.38 16.23 -17.62
N ALA A 550 -10.70 17.00 -16.57
CA ALA A 550 -12.05 17.09 -16.03
C ALA A 550 -13.09 17.51 -17.09
N LYS A 551 -12.76 18.52 -17.92
CA LYS A 551 -13.59 18.94 -19.06
C LYS A 551 -13.83 17.82 -20.05
N SER A 552 -12.78 17.10 -20.43
CA SER A 552 -12.87 16.02 -21.41
C SER A 552 -13.69 14.86 -20.87
N VAL A 553 -13.44 14.43 -19.62
CA VAL A 553 -14.19 13.35 -18.96
C VAL A 553 -15.69 13.62 -18.93
N LEU A 554 -16.14 14.82 -18.50
CA LEU A 554 -17.55 15.20 -18.52
C LEU A 554 -18.15 15.23 -19.93
N LYS A 555 -17.40 15.74 -20.92
CA LYS A 555 -17.84 15.73 -22.32
C LYS A 555 -18.01 14.30 -22.85
N GLN A 556 -17.12 13.39 -22.48
CA GLN A 556 -17.20 11.99 -22.91
C GLN A 556 -18.37 11.26 -22.25
N ALA A 557 -18.67 11.55 -20.98
CA ALA A 557 -19.85 11.02 -20.30
C ALA A 557 -21.14 11.44 -21.01
N LEU A 558 -21.29 12.74 -21.30
CA LEU A 558 -22.44 13.28 -22.03
C LEU A 558 -22.50 12.86 -23.51
N ALA A 559 -21.42 12.29 -24.04
CA ALA A 559 -21.34 11.77 -25.40
C ALA A 559 -21.52 10.25 -25.49
N ALA A 560 -21.53 9.56 -24.34
CA ALA A 560 -21.74 8.13 -24.27
C ALA A 560 -23.14 7.75 -24.75
N ASP A 561 -23.40 6.46 -24.96
CA ASP A 561 -24.76 6.00 -25.22
C ASP A 561 -25.53 5.94 -23.90
N PRO A 562 -26.56 6.81 -23.69
CA PRO A 562 -27.32 6.78 -22.45
C PRO A 562 -28.17 5.50 -22.30
N MET A 563 -28.33 4.70 -23.36
CA MET A 563 -28.99 3.40 -23.30
C MET A 563 -28.02 2.24 -23.08
N GLY A 564 -26.72 2.53 -22.90
CA GLY A 564 -25.70 1.53 -22.61
C GLY A 564 -25.95 0.85 -21.26
N THR A 565 -25.76 -0.47 -21.22
CA THR A 565 -25.96 -1.28 -20.01
C THR A 565 -24.66 -1.59 -19.27
N SER A 566 -23.51 -1.25 -19.84
CA SER A 566 -22.22 -1.47 -19.18
C SER A 566 -22.06 -0.51 -18.00
N THR A 567 -21.61 -1.04 -16.88
CA THR A 567 -21.32 -0.29 -15.64
C THR A 567 -19.85 -0.40 -15.25
N ASP A 568 -19.06 -1.09 -16.07
CA ASP A 568 -17.64 -1.28 -15.83
C ASP A 568 -16.89 0.01 -16.14
N TRP A 569 -16.43 0.71 -15.10
CA TRP A 569 -15.76 1.99 -15.26
C TRP A 569 -14.42 1.88 -15.99
N ILE A 570 -13.81 0.69 -16.10
CA ILE A 570 -12.56 0.47 -16.84
C ILE A 570 -12.80 0.60 -18.36
N HIS A 571 -13.98 0.17 -18.82
CA HIS A 571 -14.29 0.05 -20.25
C HIS A 571 -15.40 1.02 -20.70
N ASP A 572 -16.26 1.46 -19.79
CA ASP A 572 -17.38 2.35 -20.06
C ASP A 572 -17.05 3.81 -19.74
N ARG A 573 -17.22 4.69 -20.74
CA ARG A 573 -16.89 6.12 -20.64
C ARG A 573 -17.72 6.88 -19.61
N GLU A 574 -18.97 6.49 -19.40
CA GLU A 574 -19.87 7.18 -18.47
C GLU A 574 -19.60 6.73 -17.04
N ALA A 575 -19.43 5.43 -16.82
CA ALA A 575 -19.02 4.87 -15.53
C ALA A 575 -17.63 5.38 -15.11
N TYR A 576 -16.69 5.56 -16.06
CA TYR A 576 -15.39 6.18 -15.81
C TYR A 576 -15.51 7.60 -15.25
N CYS A 577 -16.47 8.39 -15.74
CA CYS A 577 -16.70 9.75 -15.26
C CYS A 577 -17.19 9.77 -13.81
N LEU A 578 -18.20 8.95 -13.48
CA LEU A 578 -18.75 8.88 -12.11
C LEU A 578 -17.74 8.32 -11.10
N THR A 579 -16.88 7.39 -11.54
CA THR A 579 -15.87 6.78 -10.69
C THR A 579 -14.65 7.68 -10.55
N LEU A 580 -13.86 7.84 -11.61
CA LEU A 580 -12.57 8.51 -11.53
C LEU A 580 -12.68 10.04 -11.68
N GLY A 581 -13.51 10.49 -12.63
CA GLY A 581 -13.67 11.91 -12.94
C GLY A 581 -14.17 12.72 -11.75
N CYS A 582 -15.28 12.27 -11.16
CA CYS A 582 -15.86 12.90 -9.98
C CYS A 582 -15.02 12.65 -8.71
N ALA A 583 -14.44 11.46 -8.51
CA ALA A 583 -13.63 11.20 -7.31
C ALA A 583 -12.41 12.13 -7.20
N LEU A 584 -11.72 12.37 -8.31
CA LEU A 584 -10.46 13.11 -8.30
C LEU A 584 -10.62 14.61 -8.53
N TYR A 585 -11.63 15.03 -9.29
CA TYR A 585 -11.70 16.39 -9.83
C TYR A 585 -12.99 17.14 -9.52
N LEU A 586 -13.81 16.68 -8.56
CA LEU A 586 -15.06 17.36 -8.21
C LEU A 586 -14.84 18.83 -7.82
N TYR A 587 -13.79 19.13 -7.05
CA TYR A 587 -13.48 20.53 -6.69
C TYR A 587 -13.22 21.38 -7.95
N ASP A 588 -12.36 20.91 -8.86
CA ASP A 588 -12.07 21.61 -10.12
C ASP A 588 -13.35 21.77 -10.98
N ILE A 589 -14.19 20.72 -11.06
CA ILE A 589 -15.47 20.74 -11.77
C ILE A 589 -16.41 21.81 -11.20
N LEU A 590 -16.43 21.96 -9.88
CA LEU A 590 -17.28 22.93 -9.19
C LEU A 590 -16.66 24.33 -9.12
N ALA A 591 -15.35 24.50 -9.33
CA ALA A 591 -14.71 25.81 -9.34
C ALA A 591 -14.89 26.56 -10.68
N GLU A 592 -14.85 25.84 -11.81
CA GLU A 592 -14.88 26.43 -13.15
C GLU A 592 -16.29 26.51 -13.75
N THR A 593 -16.69 27.69 -14.24
CA THR A 593 -18.07 27.92 -14.73
C THR A 593 -18.45 27.02 -15.91
N ASP A 594 -17.53 26.80 -16.86
CA ASP A 594 -17.73 25.89 -18.00
C ASP A 594 -17.98 24.44 -17.55
N LEU A 595 -17.29 24.00 -16.49
CA LEU A 595 -17.39 22.63 -15.97
C LEU A 595 -18.67 22.45 -15.15
N GLN A 596 -19.02 23.46 -14.34
CA GLN A 596 -20.28 23.52 -13.62
C GLN A 596 -21.48 23.30 -14.57
N ASP A 597 -21.47 23.94 -15.74
CA ASP A 597 -22.58 23.83 -16.69
C ASP A 597 -22.66 22.44 -17.34
N LEU A 598 -21.52 21.81 -17.65
CA LEU A 598 -21.50 20.42 -18.13
C LEU A 598 -21.97 19.45 -17.05
N PHE A 599 -21.48 19.63 -15.83
CA PHE A 599 -21.86 18.80 -14.69
C PHE A 599 -23.34 18.93 -14.35
N MET A 600 -23.91 20.15 -14.35
CA MET A 600 -25.36 20.36 -14.17
C MET A 600 -26.19 19.64 -15.22
N ARG A 601 -25.75 19.61 -16.48
CA ARG A 601 -26.45 18.85 -17.53
C ARG A 601 -26.40 17.34 -17.27
N TYR A 602 -25.28 16.87 -16.73
CA TYR A 602 -25.08 15.45 -16.45
C TYR A 602 -25.95 14.97 -15.27
N ILE A 603 -26.00 15.72 -14.17
CA ILE A 603 -26.79 15.39 -12.97
C ILE A 603 -28.27 15.82 -13.02
N ASN A 604 -28.74 16.35 -14.17
CA ASN A 604 -30.13 16.74 -14.32
C ASN A 604 -30.99 15.49 -14.57
N PRO A 605 -32.07 15.25 -13.81
CA PRO A 605 -32.95 14.09 -14.03
C PRO A 605 -33.65 14.05 -15.39
N SER A 606 -33.71 15.17 -16.11
CA SER A 606 -34.19 15.22 -17.50
C SER A 606 -33.12 14.76 -18.51
N SER A 607 -31.89 14.56 -18.08
CA SER A 607 -30.81 14.01 -18.90
C SER A 607 -31.05 12.52 -19.13
N PRO A 608 -30.90 12.01 -20.38
CA PRO A 608 -31.06 10.58 -20.64
C PRO A 608 -30.02 9.73 -19.88
N HIS A 609 -28.87 10.33 -19.55
CA HIS A 609 -27.79 9.72 -18.77
C HIS A 609 -28.16 9.49 -17.30
N TYR A 610 -29.10 10.25 -16.75
CA TYR A 610 -29.48 10.13 -15.34
C TYR A 610 -30.02 8.73 -14.99
N SER A 611 -30.65 8.06 -15.96
CA SER A 611 -31.14 6.68 -15.80
C SER A 611 -30.03 5.64 -15.55
N ARG A 612 -28.79 5.94 -15.91
CA ARG A 612 -27.64 5.05 -15.70
C ARG A 612 -26.99 5.21 -14.32
N PHE A 613 -27.29 6.29 -13.59
CA PHE A 613 -26.65 6.59 -12.30
C PHE A 613 -26.84 5.45 -11.31
N GLU A 614 -28.06 4.95 -11.17
CA GLU A 614 -28.37 3.83 -10.30
C GLU A 614 -27.49 2.61 -10.60
N ALA A 615 -27.48 2.12 -11.85
CA ALA A 615 -26.74 0.92 -12.21
C ALA A 615 -25.23 1.07 -12.01
N ILE A 616 -24.69 2.26 -12.30
CA ILE A 616 -23.27 2.57 -12.10
C ILE A 616 -22.94 2.68 -10.60
N GLN A 617 -23.76 3.40 -9.82
CA GLN A 617 -23.60 3.54 -8.38
C GLN A 617 -23.71 2.19 -7.66
N SER A 618 -24.70 1.36 -8.00
CA SER A 618 -24.85 0.01 -7.42
C SER A 618 -23.57 -0.79 -7.56
N ARG A 619 -22.93 -0.77 -8.75
CA ARG A 619 -21.67 -1.49 -8.96
C ARG A 619 -20.50 -0.88 -8.18
N ILE A 620 -20.44 0.45 -8.09
CA ILE A 620 -19.39 1.14 -7.33
C ILE A 620 -19.49 0.85 -5.83
N VAL A 621 -20.72 0.77 -5.29
CA VAL A 621 -20.96 0.44 -3.88
C VAL A 621 -20.77 -1.05 -3.58
N GLN A 622 -20.98 -1.93 -4.58
CA GLN A 622 -20.70 -3.37 -4.47
C GLN A 622 -19.22 -3.75 -4.58
N GLY A 623 -18.38 -2.88 -5.15
CA GLY A 623 -16.98 -3.18 -5.49
C GLY A 623 -15.97 -2.86 -4.38
N ASP A 624 -14.94 -3.71 -4.28
CA ASP A 624 -13.88 -3.69 -3.27
C ASP A 624 -13.08 -2.36 -3.25
N GLU A 625 -13.10 -1.72 -2.08
CA GLU A 625 -12.26 -0.68 -1.45
C GLU A 625 -11.61 0.51 -2.22
N GLY A 626 -11.52 0.53 -3.55
CA GLY A 626 -10.84 1.60 -4.30
C GLY A 626 -11.70 2.81 -4.69
N SER A 627 -13.02 2.64 -4.76
CA SER A 627 -13.96 3.65 -5.26
C SER A 627 -14.90 4.18 -4.18
N ARG A 628 -14.39 4.39 -2.95
CA ARG A 628 -15.09 5.13 -1.88
C ARG A 628 -15.24 6.61 -2.24
N CYS A 629 -15.94 6.85 -3.34
CA CYS A 629 -16.26 8.14 -3.88
C CYS A 629 -17.31 8.73 -2.94
N TYR A 630 -16.86 9.39 -1.87
CA TYR A 630 -17.70 10.00 -0.84
C TYR A 630 -18.87 10.79 -1.45
N PHE A 631 -18.62 11.44 -2.57
CA PHE A 631 -19.61 12.14 -3.38
C PHE A 631 -20.79 11.27 -3.84
N LEU A 632 -20.57 10.04 -4.29
CA LEU A 632 -21.65 9.17 -4.80
C LEU A 632 -22.62 8.75 -3.70
N ARG A 633 -22.22 8.81 -2.42
CA ARG A 633 -23.12 8.60 -1.26
C ARG A 633 -24.10 9.76 -1.06
N HIS A 634 -23.78 10.95 -1.57
CA HIS A 634 -24.59 12.15 -1.42
C HIS A 634 -25.53 12.40 -2.61
N ILE A 635 -25.28 11.79 -3.77
CA ILE A 635 -26.19 11.90 -4.92
C ILE A 635 -27.21 10.75 -4.93
N PRO A 636 -28.51 11.06 -5.03
CA PRO A 636 -29.55 10.06 -5.24
C PRO A 636 -29.35 9.21 -6.48
N ALA A 637 -29.56 7.90 -6.34
CA ALA A 637 -29.61 6.96 -7.46
C ALA A 637 -30.81 7.21 -8.37
N ARG A 638 -31.97 7.55 -7.77
CA ARG A 638 -33.21 7.87 -8.50
C ARG A 638 -33.95 9.03 -7.84
N ILE A 639 -34.56 9.88 -8.66
CA ILE A 639 -35.49 10.91 -8.21
C ILE A 639 -36.75 10.83 -9.08
N HIS A 640 -37.90 10.66 -8.43
CA HIS A 640 -39.20 10.75 -9.06
C HIS A 640 -39.93 11.98 -8.52
N CYS A 641 -40.25 12.91 -9.41
CA CYS A 641 -41.11 14.03 -9.04
C CYS A 641 -42.57 13.62 -9.22
N SER A 642 -43.39 13.98 -8.23
CA SER A 642 -44.82 13.67 -8.20
C SER A 642 -45.66 14.30 -9.33
N THR A 643 -45.11 15.30 -10.04
CA THR A 643 -45.74 16.00 -11.16
C THR A 643 -44.95 15.80 -12.45
N THR A 644 -45.56 15.17 -13.46
CA THR A 644 -44.86 14.64 -14.65
C THR A 644 -44.67 15.63 -15.81
N GLU A 645 -45.13 16.88 -15.73
CA GLU A 645 -45.19 17.75 -16.92
C GLU A 645 -44.56 19.16 -16.81
N ASP A 646 -43.79 19.47 -15.75
CA ASP A 646 -43.22 20.82 -15.62
C ASP A 646 -41.69 20.88 -15.59
N THR A 647 -41.14 21.85 -16.32
CA THR A 647 -39.73 22.30 -16.19
C THR A 647 -39.34 22.66 -14.75
N CYS A 648 -40.33 22.95 -13.90
CA CYS A 648 -40.19 23.17 -12.46
C CYS A 648 -39.70 21.91 -11.72
N SER A 649 -40.21 20.72 -12.06
CA SER A 649 -39.86 19.44 -11.43
C SER A 649 -38.39 19.05 -11.69
N GLY A 650 -37.93 19.12 -12.94
CA GLY A 650 -36.53 18.83 -13.26
C GLY A 650 -35.54 19.82 -12.64
N THR A 651 -35.95 21.09 -12.51
CA THR A 651 -35.16 22.13 -11.83
C THR A 651 -35.09 21.88 -10.32
N ALA A 652 -36.20 21.51 -9.69
CA ALA A 652 -36.26 21.19 -8.26
C ALA A 652 -35.40 19.97 -7.91
N ALA A 653 -35.43 18.93 -8.75
CA ALA A 653 -34.62 17.74 -8.55
C ALA A 653 -33.12 18.00 -8.81
N THR A 654 -32.77 18.82 -9.81
CA THR A 654 -31.38 19.27 -10.02
C THR A 654 -30.89 20.14 -8.85
N LEU A 655 -31.73 21.03 -8.33
CA LEU A 655 -31.44 21.85 -7.15
C LEU A 655 -31.17 20.96 -5.94
N MET A 656 -31.99 19.93 -5.73
CA MET A 656 -31.78 18.95 -4.67
C MET A 656 -30.44 18.23 -4.81
N ASN A 657 -30.08 17.75 -6.00
CA ASN A 657 -28.77 17.14 -6.24
C ASN A 657 -27.62 18.09 -5.86
N ILE A 658 -27.69 19.37 -6.23
CA ILE A 658 -26.67 20.37 -5.87
C ILE A 658 -26.65 20.62 -4.34
N LEU A 659 -27.81 20.67 -3.69
CA LEU A 659 -27.92 20.91 -2.25
C LEU A 659 -27.47 19.70 -1.42
N LEU A 660 -27.61 18.47 -1.92
CA LEU A 660 -27.10 17.29 -1.22
C LEU A 660 -25.56 17.20 -1.27
N LEU A 661 -24.93 17.87 -2.22
CA LEU A 661 -23.47 18.03 -2.30
C LEU A 661 -22.92 19.12 -1.38
N TRP A 662 -23.78 19.81 -0.65
CA TRP A 662 -23.47 21.01 0.14
C TRP A 662 -22.66 20.67 1.41
N SER A 663 -21.40 20.30 1.28
CA SER A 663 -20.49 20.11 2.42
C SER A 663 -19.82 21.43 2.85
N GLY A 664 -19.41 21.52 4.12
CA GLY A 664 -18.79 22.71 4.74
C GLY A 664 -17.64 23.36 3.96
N SER A 665 -16.95 22.59 3.12
CA SER A 665 -15.80 23.05 2.33
C SER A 665 -16.14 23.52 0.91
N MET A 666 -17.34 23.27 0.38
CA MET A 666 -17.69 23.51 -1.05
C MET A 666 -18.77 24.59 -1.27
N HIS A 667 -19.21 25.28 -0.22
CA HIS A 667 -20.30 26.27 -0.31
C HIS A 667 -20.02 27.41 -1.30
N LYS A 668 -18.77 27.86 -1.41
CA LYS A 668 -18.42 29.01 -2.26
C LYS A 668 -18.56 28.67 -3.75
N GLU A 669 -18.24 27.43 -4.10
CA GLU A 669 -18.20 26.88 -5.45
C GLU A 669 -19.62 26.51 -5.94
N LEU A 670 -20.48 26.00 -5.05
CA LEU A 670 -21.86 25.63 -5.39
C LEU A 670 -22.79 26.85 -5.54
N MET A 671 -22.53 27.94 -4.83
CA MET A 671 -23.42 29.13 -4.84
C MET A 671 -23.64 29.77 -6.23
N PRO A 672 -22.61 29.94 -7.08
CA PRO A 672 -22.80 30.37 -8.46
C PRO A 672 -23.76 29.47 -9.25
N MET A 673 -23.68 28.15 -9.08
CA MET A 673 -24.57 27.20 -9.76
C MET A 673 -26.01 27.35 -9.29
N ILE A 674 -26.21 27.42 -7.98
CA ILE A 674 -27.54 27.62 -7.36
C ILE A 674 -28.16 28.93 -7.86
N ARG A 675 -27.39 30.05 -7.84
CA ARG A 675 -27.88 31.34 -8.33
C ARG A 675 -28.28 31.29 -9.81
N ARG A 676 -27.52 30.61 -10.66
CA ARG A 676 -27.86 30.45 -12.08
C ARG A 676 -29.11 29.59 -12.27
N LEU A 677 -29.23 28.48 -11.52
CA LEU A 677 -30.38 27.59 -11.59
C LEU A 677 -31.68 28.30 -11.16
N LEU A 678 -31.58 29.17 -10.15
CA LEU A 678 -32.70 29.90 -9.55
C LEU A 678 -33.03 31.23 -10.26
N ALA A 679 -32.20 31.68 -11.21
CA ALA A 679 -32.38 32.94 -11.90
C ALA A 679 -33.77 33.03 -12.58
N GLY A 680 -34.61 33.96 -12.10
CA GLY A 680 -35.95 34.21 -12.63
C GLY A 680 -37.03 33.21 -12.19
N ARG A 681 -36.79 32.40 -11.15
CA ARG A 681 -37.72 31.39 -10.64
C ARG A 681 -38.19 31.68 -9.21
N GLN A 682 -39.37 31.15 -8.83
CA GLN A 682 -39.84 31.20 -7.45
C GLN A 682 -39.18 30.07 -6.65
N ILE A 683 -38.29 30.44 -5.73
CA ILE A 683 -37.48 29.50 -4.95
C ILE A 683 -38.35 28.63 -4.06
N GLN A 684 -39.36 29.24 -3.43
CA GLN A 684 -40.27 28.54 -2.53
C GLN A 684 -41.02 27.40 -3.24
N GLU A 685 -41.43 27.63 -4.49
CA GLU A 685 -42.11 26.63 -5.32
C GLU A 685 -41.21 25.42 -5.62
N LEU A 686 -39.92 25.67 -5.88
CA LEU A 686 -38.93 24.62 -6.12
C LEU A 686 -38.63 23.80 -4.86
N LEU A 687 -38.52 24.48 -3.70
CA LEU A 687 -38.26 23.82 -2.42
C LEU A 687 -39.45 22.99 -1.93
N ASP A 688 -40.67 23.45 -2.17
CA ASP A 688 -41.91 22.78 -1.76
C ASP A 688 -42.35 21.66 -2.74
N THR A 689 -41.61 21.47 -3.83
CA THR A 689 -41.87 20.40 -4.80
C THR A 689 -41.70 19.03 -4.14
N LYS A 690 -42.74 18.18 -4.26
CA LYS A 690 -42.72 16.82 -3.69
C LYS A 690 -42.00 15.83 -4.58
N VAL A 691 -41.03 15.14 -4.00
CA VAL A 691 -40.17 14.16 -4.67
C VAL A 691 -40.05 12.88 -3.83
N THR A 692 -39.84 11.77 -4.55
CA THR A 692 -39.45 10.47 -4.01
C THR A 692 -38.00 10.23 -4.43
N VAL A 693 -37.13 9.93 -3.48
CA VAL A 693 -35.68 9.91 -3.68
C VAL A 693 -35.13 8.61 -3.16
N THR A 694 -34.40 7.87 -4.00
CA THR A 694 -33.78 6.60 -3.63
C THR A 694 -32.27 6.75 -3.58
N PHE A 695 -31.68 6.27 -2.49
CA PHE A 695 -30.25 6.18 -2.26
C PHE A 695 -29.83 4.71 -2.13
N ILE A 696 -28.60 4.42 -2.55
CA ILE A 696 -27.99 3.10 -2.40
C ILE A 696 -26.98 3.19 -1.27
N GLU A 697 -27.13 2.35 -0.26
CA GLU A 697 -26.27 2.28 0.93
C GLU A 697 -25.72 0.85 1.10
N GLU A 698 -24.61 0.73 1.82
CA GLU A 698 -24.02 -0.57 2.20
C GLU A 698 -24.82 -1.15 3.38
N SER A 699 -25.13 -2.45 3.33
CA SER A 699 -25.80 -3.14 4.44
C SER A 699 -24.80 -3.51 5.54
N GLU A 700 -25.05 -3.10 6.78
CA GLU A 700 -24.26 -3.51 7.96
C GLU A 700 -24.60 -4.93 8.47
N GLU A 701 -25.65 -5.58 7.96
CA GLU A 701 -26.10 -6.90 8.41
C GLU A 701 -25.42 -8.03 7.61
N GLU A 702 -24.93 -9.04 8.33
CA GLU A 702 -23.99 -10.08 7.92
C GLU A 702 -24.33 -10.83 6.61
N LEU A 703 -23.24 -11.29 5.98
CA LEU A 703 -23.07 -12.14 4.80
C LEU A 703 -23.85 -13.48 4.74
N GLU A 704 -25.05 -13.60 5.31
CA GLU A 704 -25.81 -14.85 5.26
C GLU A 704 -27.01 -14.76 4.30
N GLU A 705 -26.83 -15.48 3.18
CA GLU A 705 -27.86 -16.03 2.29
C GLU A 705 -28.56 -15.06 1.30
N ALA A 706 -27.91 -14.93 0.14
CA ALA A 706 -28.44 -14.52 -1.17
C ALA A 706 -28.59 -13.01 -1.47
N GLY A 707 -27.43 -12.34 -1.61
CA GLY A 707 -27.08 -11.70 -2.89
C GLY A 707 -27.32 -10.19 -3.03
N ASN A 708 -26.39 -9.37 -2.51
CA ASN A 708 -25.78 -8.17 -3.13
C ASN A 708 -25.27 -7.11 -2.13
N GLY A 709 -25.42 -7.28 -0.81
CA GLY A 709 -24.81 -6.38 0.20
C GLY A 709 -25.26 -4.90 0.18
N LEU A 710 -26.25 -4.55 -0.66
CA LEU A 710 -26.79 -3.20 -0.81
C LEU A 710 -28.16 -3.08 -0.16
N CYS A 711 -28.44 -1.94 0.46
CA CYS A 711 -29.78 -1.53 0.86
C CYS A 711 -30.23 -0.28 0.08
N GLU A 712 -31.51 -0.26 -0.35
CA GLU A 712 -32.13 0.92 -0.95
C GLU A 712 -32.89 1.70 0.12
N ASN A 713 -32.50 2.96 0.35
CA ASN A 713 -33.18 3.86 1.28
C ASN A 713 -33.98 4.90 0.48
N THR A 714 -35.31 4.83 0.58
CA THR A 714 -36.22 5.72 -0.15
C THR A 714 -36.86 6.74 0.79
N LEU A 715 -36.76 8.02 0.44
CA LEU A 715 -37.33 9.15 1.16
C LEU A 715 -38.41 9.84 0.34
N ASP A 716 -39.55 10.11 0.97
CA ASP A 716 -40.68 10.85 0.38
C ASP A 716 -40.90 12.16 1.14
N GLY A 717 -40.95 13.28 0.41
CA GLY A 717 -41.12 14.59 1.03
C GLY A 717 -40.96 15.75 0.04
N ALA A 718 -41.08 16.97 0.54
CA ALA A 718 -40.64 18.14 -0.22
C ALA A 718 -39.11 18.14 -0.34
N VAL A 719 -38.57 18.78 -1.39
CA VAL A 719 -37.10 18.92 -1.58
C VAL A 719 -36.43 19.43 -0.32
N TRP A 720 -37.00 20.43 0.36
CA TRP A 720 -36.42 20.98 1.59
C TRP A 720 -36.44 19.98 2.77
N GLU A 721 -37.50 19.19 2.91
CA GLU A 721 -37.63 18.20 4.00
C GLU A 721 -36.57 17.10 3.85
N ILE A 722 -36.36 16.63 2.61
CA ILE A 722 -35.40 15.57 2.31
C ILE A 722 -33.97 16.07 2.50
N VAL A 723 -33.64 17.26 1.99
CA VAL A 723 -32.32 17.88 2.19
C VAL A 723 -32.03 18.08 3.68
N GLN A 724 -33.02 18.51 4.47
CA GLN A 724 -32.88 18.59 5.92
C GLN A 724 -32.74 17.22 6.59
N SER A 725 -33.46 16.18 6.14
CA SER A 725 -33.42 14.86 6.78
C SER A 725 -32.08 14.13 6.60
N ARG A 726 -31.39 14.36 5.48
CA ARG A 726 -30.08 13.76 5.15
C ARG A 726 -28.88 14.44 5.84
N GLN A 727 -29.14 15.42 6.72
CA GLN A 727 -28.22 16.34 7.39
C GLN A 727 -26.71 16.20 7.09
N ILE A 728 -26.19 17.21 6.38
CA ILE A 728 -24.88 17.77 6.68
C ILE A 728 -24.89 18.24 8.13
N PHE A 729 -24.20 17.53 9.03
CA PHE A 729 -23.85 18.07 10.34
C PHE A 729 -22.89 19.25 10.14
N LEU A 730 -23.40 20.47 10.27
CA LEU A 730 -22.63 21.66 10.65
C LEU A 730 -23.35 22.23 11.87
N ASP A 731 -22.57 22.56 12.91
CA ASP A 731 -23.06 22.94 14.22
C ASP A 731 -24.21 23.96 14.19
N ASP A 732 -25.13 23.68 15.10
CA ASP A 732 -26.53 24.08 15.17
C ASP A 732 -26.71 25.55 15.58
N GLU A 733 -26.30 26.49 14.72
CA GLU A 733 -26.72 27.92 14.77
C GLU A 733 -26.45 28.69 13.45
N GLU A 734 -25.40 28.33 12.69
CA GLU A 734 -25.03 29.03 11.45
C GLU A 734 -25.93 28.71 10.25
N LEU A 735 -26.56 27.52 10.19
CA LEU A 735 -27.37 27.08 9.04
C LEU A 735 -28.78 27.68 9.01
N SER A 736 -29.43 27.87 10.16
CA SER A 736 -30.69 28.63 10.21
C SER A 736 -30.45 30.05 9.71
N HIS A 737 -29.30 30.65 10.04
CA HIS A 737 -28.92 31.95 9.50
C HIS A 737 -28.47 31.89 8.03
N SER A 738 -27.82 30.82 7.56
CA SER A 738 -27.26 30.67 6.20
C SER A 738 -28.28 30.26 5.14
N PHE A 739 -29.24 29.38 5.46
CA PHE A 739 -30.37 29.07 4.57
C PHE A 739 -31.41 30.19 4.56
N HIS A 740 -31.63 30.85 5.70
CA HIS A 740 -32.44 32.07 5.78
C HIS A 740 -31.73 33.28 5.12
N MET A 741 -30.39 33.28 5.07
CA MET A 741 -29.57 34.17 4.23
C MET A 741 -29.60 33.78 2.76
N LEU A 742 -29.62 32.50 2.39
CA LEU A 742 -29.84 32.05 1.00
C LEU A 742 -31.21 32.56 0.52
N GLY A 743 -32.25 32.37 1.32
CA GLY A 743 -33.58 32.94 1.07
C GLY A 743 -33.60 34.48 1.01
N ARG A 744 -32.73 35.18 1.78
CA ARG A 744 -32.55 36.65 1.70
C ARG A 744 -31.64 37.13 0.56
N GLN A 745 -30.69 36.33 0.09
CA GLN A 745 -29.73 36.65 -0.98
C GLN A 745 -30.25 36.28 -2.37
N LEU A 746 -31.17 35.32 -2.44
CA LEU A 746 -31.83 34.88 -3.67
C LEU A 746 -33.16 35.62 -3.92
N GLY A 747 -33.62 36.42 -2.95
CA GLY A 747 -34.78 37.31 -3.04
C GLY A 747 -34.44 38.69 -3.59
#